data_AF-R7YNA3-F1
#
_entry.id   AF-R7YNA3-F1
#
_cell.length_a   1.000
_cell.length_b   1.000
_cell.length_c   1.000
_cell.angle_alpha   90.00
_cell.angle_beta   90.00
_cell.angle_gamma   90.00
#
_symmetry.space_group_name_H-M   'P 1'
#
loop_
_entity.id
_entity.type
_entity.pdbx_description
1 polymer ?
#
loop_
_entity_poly.entity_id
_entity_poly.type
_entity_poly.pdbx_seq_one_letter_code
_entity_poly.pdbx_strand_id
1 'polypeptide(L)'
;MAHSSASDPDSQSRPPVEVLDEGFTELWTPSNAAADIILIHGLQGHPRKTWTYGTWIDPNKPPSKLSKLFGRKPSSASTASEATCFWPADLLPKDIPNCRIAVYGYDSRISNFFGGSASQASIVGHGTSLLNALEALRRDRPTRPIVFVAHSLGGLILKEALRRSWRAQNYEQDLRTVYDSTAAIIFMGTPHRGSQYADWGVILRNVAVASGFDASDRNLRDLRIDSPILEILREDFSKMMKEETFDLYTLIEGKGLKGVQGLTGKVVEDVSSELNDARERRDYINTNHMEMCRFSGPKDPGYRKIKDVFFRCLNSSRVSGPHIEAAPGQLSMYSAECRAALESLDAPETIVRFSQVDAPVDHTFEWLYEKEELGFQEWLKDARRLYWIQGKPASGKSTLMKMICTDPRTDAALNQAEGESVRAAFFFHDRGGTLQKSFDGLLRGILFQILSSIRQLLPLVIPAYRSTRRGDLQVWEVNYLLSAFDAILSQTAIKVRLCLFLDALDEYSGDHKGMAQFLRKIGVDRPRTKTLVKVCFSSRPLQIFLDKFQGLPGFRIQDFTKEDVLLVVKARMAENERMLQYMQSPDMSEQNAVQALELEIAKRADGVFLWLKLVLDELLEEFQDGANLHELGQTLLTLPTDLESYYQRVLERIPHRYQEESRVMFEITTCAVEPLLVQAFMEAFDYAPIENLADCRPSTKITAGRFLDRAERLVRSRSGGLIEITPNWHAAVQDPQRLHAQLSGRLLGEDAYSLQLIHQTVKTFLQRPDTRFSSGTAALHAHNGHTYILKFMLATIARIKEPLNDDTREALLINIHRYSDWRFTLTIYANLAERTTGESQRTLLCQVEDKQIAYLFDSWDSNTWQGKTLSYPLVDSLLSLAVVADLRLFLAQQYTTESARRSSTLPLLHLAVHQRLGHEDNVFLYHSFDQSAIIEILLEKGADMNEVFDDKTVFQMLCSVRHKGETPAQARMIETFLKRHQDPNVRIEELGRQPRHWYTPLHMAAKHHDIHSIKCLLRYGAMVNSLNGRGFTPLDEALEWVHINLRDYIGNGTSDDFYRNIQAVTVSLLLDHGAKCSGQKLNEDHLTIREFATLRELGVDVDNRITNPPVLRSGSPTQQHVIANPNSSMAVRSLRFRHTFLPIVE
;
A
#
# COMPACT_ATOMS: atom_id res chain seq x y z
N MET A 1 53.60 28.45 68.12
CA MET A 1 53.13 28.68 66.74
C MET A 1 52.51 27.36 66.28
N ALA A 2 51.20 27.16 66.47
CA ALA A 2 50.09 27.59 65.61
C ALA A 2 50.00 26.75 64.32
N HIS A 3 49.23 25.67 64.38
CA HIS A 3 48.64 25.00 63.22
C HIS A 3 47.19 25.47 63.09
N SER A 4 46.87 26.17 62.01
CA SER A 4 45.49 26.49 61.63
C SER A 4 45.11 25.68 60.39
N SER A 5 44.04 24.90 60.51
CA SER A 5 43.29 24.26 59.44
C SER A 5 42.59 25.32 58.58
N ALA A 6 42.91 25.38 57.28
CA ALA A 6 42.13 26.11 56.30
C ALA A 6 41.06 25.17 55.71
N SER A 7 39.81 25.59 55.85
CA SER A 7 38.59 24.95 55.37
C SER A 7 38.44 25.05 53.85
N ASP A 8 37.96 23.95 53.27
CA ASP A 8 37.56 23.77 51.86
C ASP A 8 36.38 24.70 51.50
N PRO A 9 36.42 25.54 50.44
CA PRO A 9 35.41 26.59 50.22
C PRO A 9 34.14 26.17 49.47
N ASP A 10 33.96 24.92 49.05
CA ASP A 10 32.86 24.54 48.12
C ASP A 10 31.72 23.68 48.73
N SER A 11 31.59 23.63 50.06
CA SER A 11 30.50 22.89 50.73
C SER A 11 29.19 23.68 50.87
N GLN A 12 28.85 24.58 49.93
CA GLN A 12 27.50 25.13 49.86
C GLN A 12 26.60 24.15 49.11
N SER A 13 25.85 23.34 49.88
CA SER A 13 24.79 22.48 49.35
C SER A 13 23.81 23.33 48.55
N ARG A 14 23.81 23.20 47.22
CA ARG A 14 22.75 23.75 46.37
C ARG A 14 21.40 23.29 46.92
N PRO A 15 20.39 24.16 47.01
CA PRO A 15 19.05 23.74 47.37
C PRO A 15 18.58 22.65 46.40
N PRO A 16 17.81 21.65 46.87
CA PRO A 16 17.35 20.56 46.03
C PRO A 16 16.52 21.13 44.87
N VAL A 17 16.92 20.83 43.63
CA VAL A 17 16.18 21.21 42.43
C VAL A 17 14.77 20.62 42.52
N GLU A 18 13.76 21.47 42.38
CA GLU A 18 12.36 21.05 42.29
C GLU A 18 12.17 20.36 40.94
N VAL A 19 11.76 19.09 40.96
CA VAL A 19 11.57 18.30 39.75
C VAL A 19 10.11 18.37 39.38
N LEU A 20 9.82 18.87 38.18
CA LEU A 20 8.47 19.02 37.65
C LEU A 20 7.82 17.65 37.39
N ASP A 21 6.52 17.54 37.64
CA ASP A 21 5.72 16.34 37.37
C ASP A 21 5.61 16.08 35.86
N GLU A 22 5.51 17.14 35.04
CA GLU A 22 5.39 17.09 33.58
C GLU A 22 6.37 18.06 32.90
N GLY A 23 6.94 17.64 31.75
CA GLY A 23 7.93 18.43 31.00
C GLY A 23 9.37 18.21 31.44
N PHE A 24 10.30 19.02 30.94
CA PHE A 24 11.71 18.92 31.25
C PHE A 24 12.10 19.68 32.53
N THR A 25 12.87 19.03 33.39
CA THR A 25 13.63 19.69 34.47
C THR A 25 15.12 19.55 34.17
N GLU A 26 15.81 20.67 33.94
CA GLU A 26 17.29 20.68 33.87
C GLU A 26 17.88 20.56 35.27
N LEU A 27 18.63 19.49 35.53
CA LEU A 27 19.27 19.23 36.82
C LEU A 27 20.68 19.82 36.88
N TRP A 28 21.36 19.85 35.74
CA TRP A 28 22.71 20.38 35.60
C TRP A 28 22.96 20.82 34.16
N THR A 29 23.42 22.05 33.98
CA THR A 29 23.75 22.62 32.66
C THR A 29 25.09 23.35 32.75
N PRO A 30 26.16 22.84 32.10
CA PRO A 30 27.43 23.56 32.01
C PRO A 30 27.37 24.64 30.93
N SER A 31 28.28 25.62 30.98
CA SER A 31 28.31 26.76 30.04
C SER A 31 28.54 26.35 28.57
N ASN A 32 29.20 25.23 28.32
CA ASN A 32 29.36 24.64 27.00
C ASN A 32 29.24 23.12 27.10
N ALA A 33 28.01 22.61 27.00
CA ALA A 33 27.74 21.18 27.11
C ALA A 33 28.17 20.41 25.86
N ALA A 34 28.94 19.34 26.05
CA ALA A 34 29.38 18.44 24.99
C ALA A 34 28.24 17.54 24.46
N ALA A 35 27.29 17.18 25.32
CA ALA A 35 26.12 16.37 24.99
C ALA A 35 24.97 16.65 25.96
N ASP A 36 23.77 16.19 25.60
CA ASP A 36 22.59 16.17 26.46
C ASP A 36 22.31 14.74 26.94
N ILE A 37 22.14 14.56 28.25
CA ILE A 37 21.71 13.32 28.89
C ILE A 37 20.25 13.49 29.32
N ILE A 38 19.36 12.72 28.72
CA ILE A 38 17.91 12.83 28.92
C ILE A 38 17.36 11.56 29.58
N LEU A 39 16.76 11.69 30.76
CA LEU A 39 16.20 10.58 31.52
C LEU A 39 14.66 10.59 31.49
N ILE A 40 14.04 9.46 31.13
CA ILE A 40 12.59 9.32 30.96
C ILE A 40 12.08 8.19 31.86
N HIS A 41 11.16 8.49 32.77
CA HIS A 41 10.61 7.51 33.71
C HIS A 41 9.58 6.56 33.08
N GLY A 42 9.18 5.51 33.81
CA GLY A 42 8.22 4.50 33.35
C GLY A 42 6.79 4.70 33.87
N LEU A 43 5.94 3.69 33.63
CA LEU A 43 4.54 3.62 34.08
C LEU A 43 4.44 3.75 35.60
N GLN A 44 3.47 4.55 36.09
CA GLN A 44 3.32 4.94 37.49
C GLN A 44 4.59 5.50 38.16
N GLY A 45 5.57 5.89 37.33
CA GLY A 45 6.80 6.54 37.75
C GLY A 45 6.61 8.03 37.97
N HIS A 46 7.63 8.64 38.58
CA HIS A 46 7.75 10.09 38.72
C HIS A 46 9.19 10.45 38.36
N PRO A 47 9.46 11.55 37.64
CA PRO A 47 10.79 11.93 37.16
C PRO A 47 11.84 12.10 38.27
N ARG A 48 11.42 12.23 39.53
CA ARG A 48 12.31 12.11 40.70
C ARG A 48 12.35 10.71 41.30
N LYS A 49 11.18 10.11 41.57
CA LYS A 49 11.03 8.86 42.36
C LYS A 49 11.67 7.67 41.65
N THR A 50 11.58 7.61 40.32
CA THR A 50 12.11 6.50 39.52
C THR A 50 13.62 6.36 39.68
N TRP A 51 14.33 7.46 39.87
CA TRP A 51 15.79 7.50 39.95
C TRP A 51 16.33 7.78 41.37
N THR A 52 15.47 7.73 42.39
CA THR A 52 15.90 7.96 43.79
C THR A 52 16.00 6.65 44.56
N TYR A 53 17.14 6.39 45.18
CA TYR A 53 17.31 5.35 46.19
C TYR A 53 16.89 5.88 47.57
N GLY A 54 16.20 5.05 48.37
CA GLY A 54 15.65 5.37 49.68
C GLY A 54 14.22 5.93 49.65
N THR A 55 13.59 6.08 50.83
CA THR A 55 12.20 6.56 50.96
C THR A 55 12.10 8.07 50.74
N TRP A 56 11.69 8.46 49.53
CA TRP A 56 11.31 9.84 49.25
C TRP A 56 9.88 10.11 49.77
N ILE A 57 9.76 11.05 50.72
CA ILE A 57 8.49 11.56 51.22
C ILE A 57 8.15 12.83 50.42
N ASP A 58 7.03 12.78 49.70
CA ASP A 58 6.48 13.92 48.99
C ASP A 58 6.02 15.00 49.98
N PRO A 59 6.62 16.21 50.00
CA PRO A 59 6.23 17.27 50.92
C PRO A 59 4.82 17.82 50.65
N ASN A 60 4.23 17.56 49.47
CA ASN A 60 2.93 18.10 49.07
C ASN A 60 1.75 17.10 49.17
N LYS A 61 1.99 15.87 49.63
CA LYS A 61 0.96 14.82 49.70
C LYS A 61 0.28 14.77 51.09
N PRO A 62 -1.05 14.95 51.20
CA PRO A 62 -1.72 14.82 52.49
C PRO A 62 -1.67 13.37 53.01
N PRO A 63 -1.58 13.14 54.32
CA PRO A 63 -1.46 11.79 54.87
C PRO A 63 -2.70 10.95 54.57
N SER A 64 -2.48 9.74 54.05
CA SER A 64 -3.55 8.80 53.71
C SER A 64 -4.36 8.41 54.96
N LYS A 65 -5.69 8.39 54.86
CA LYS A 65 -6.62 8.01 55.95
C LYS A 65 -6.38 6.60 56.53
N LEU A 66 -5.65 5.74 55.82
CA LEU A 66 -5.35 4.35 56.23
C LEU A 66 -4.33 4.23 57.38
N SER A 67 -3.50 5.25 57.64
CA SER A 67 -2.53 5.21 58.76
C SER A 67 -3.18 5.38 60.14
N LYS A 68 -4.46 5.76 60.21
CA LYS A 68 -5.23 5.85 61.46
C LYS A 68 -5.93 4.54 61.86
N LEU A 69 -6.06 3.57 60.95
CA LEU A 69 -6.80 2.32 61.20
C LEU A 69 -5.92 1.16 61.66
N PHE A 70 -4.63 1.15 61.31
CA PHE A 70 -3.69 0.12 61.75
C PHE A 70 -2.66 0.71 62.71
N GLY A 71 -3.11 1.00 63.92
CA GLY A 71 -2.24 1.32 65.04
C GLY A 71 -1.37 0.11 65.41
N ARG A 72 -0.14 0.06 64.88
CA ARG A 72 0.91 -0.80 65.40
C ARG A 72 1.97 0.10 66.03
N LYS A 73 2.14 -0.02 67.36
CA LYS A 73 3.18 0.71 68.12
C LYS A 73 4.54 0.55 67.42
N PRO A 74 5.30 1.63 67.20
CA PRO A 74 6.65 1.50 66.69
C PRO A 74 7.50 0.86 67.80
N SER A 75 7.97 -0.37 67.55
CA SER A 75 9.09 -0.93 68.29
C SER A 75 10.31 -0.06 68.01
N SER A 76 11.00 0.34 69.07
CA SER A 76 12.28 1.04 69.05
C SER A 76 13.28 0.38 68.09
N ALA A 77 13.47 0.99 66.92
CA ALA A 77 14.59 0.73 66.03
C ALA A 77 15.17 2.08 65.60
N SER A 78 16.45 2.24 65.96
CA SER A 78 17.41 3.30 65.64
C SER A 78 17.03 4.31 64.54
N THR A 79 17.10 5.58 64.91
CA THR A 79 17.35 6.72 64.01
C THR A 79 18.64 6.51 63.21
N ALA A 80 18.51 5.95 62.01
CA ALA A 80 19.38 6.27 60.89
C ALA A 80 18.44 6.77 59.79
N SER A 81 18.49 8.07 59.47
CA SER A 81 17.85 8.54 58.24
C SER A 81 18.55 7.81 57.10
N GLU A 82 17.88 6.86 56.45
CA GLU A 82 18.43 6.21 55.27
C GLU A 82 18.80 7.31 54.27
N ALA A 83 20.08 7.39 53.92
CA ALA A 83 20.57 8.39 52.99
C ALA A 83 19.86 8.20 51.65
N THR A 84 19.11 9.21 51.21
CA THR A 84 18.47 9.21 49.90
C THR A 84 19.47 9.65 48.84
N CYS A 85 19.45 9.01 47.67
CA CYS A 85 20.34 9.38 46.55
C CYS A 85 19.53 9.49 45.27
N PHE A 86 19.39 10.71 44.75
CA PHE A 86 18.85 11.00 43.42
C PHE A 86 20.04 11.14 42.46
N TRP A 87 20.53 9.99 42.00
CA TRP A 87 21.79 9.89 41.26
C TRP A 87 21.91 10.78 40.00
N PRO A 88 20.82 11.16 39.28
CA PRO A 88 20.93 12.09 38.16
C PRO A 88 21.41 13.49 38.55
N ALA A 89 21.13 13.95 39.78
CA ALA A 89 21.63 15.23 40.29
C ALA A 89 22.81 15.06 41.26
N ASP A 90 22.83 13.96 42.04
CA ASP A 90 23.81 13.79 43.12
C ASP A 90 25.15 13.20 42.64
N LEU A 91 25.13 12.40 41.57
CA LEU A 91 26.28 11.63 41.09
C LEU A 91 26.71 12.01 39.66
N LEU A 92 25.78 12.08 38.70
CA LEU A 92 26.12 12.35 37.29
C LEU A 92 26.88 13.67 37.08
N PRO A 93 26.50 14.81 37.70
CA PRO A 93 27.24 16.06 37.50
C PRO A 93 28.70 16.00 37.98
N LYS A 94 29.02 15.10 38.91
CA LYS A 94 30.39 14.89 39.41
C LYS A 94 31.20 14.00 38.47
N ASP A 95 30.55 12.99 37.89
CA ASP A 95 31.20 12.01 37.03
C ASP A 95 31.31 12.49 35.57
N ILE A 96 30.37 13.31 35.10
CA ILE A 96 30.25 13.81 33.72
C ILE A 96 29.88 15.31 33.74
N PRO A 97 30.78 16.18 34.23
CA PRO A 97 30.46 17.60 34.47
C PRO A 97 30.22 18.40 33.18
N ASN A 98 30.66 17.89 32.02
CA ASN A 98 30.60 18.56 30.72
C ASN A 98 29.33 18.26 29.91
N CYS A 99 28.36 17.52 30.44
CA CYS A 99 27.09 17.25 29.76
C CYS A 99 25.94 18.00 30.44
N ARG A 100 24.92 18.39 29.69
CA ARG A 100 23.64 18.83 30.26
C ARG A 100 22.86 17.60 30.70
N ILE A 101 22.26 17.63 31.88
CA ILE A 101 21.48 16.53 32.44
C ILE A 101 20.07 17.03 32.70
N ALA A 102 19.08 16.38 32.08
CA ALA A 102 17.67 16.69 32.28
C ALA A 102 16.82 15.42 32.47
N VAL A 103 15.77 15.55 33.27
CA VAL A 103 14.72 14.54 33.43
C VAL A 103 13.44 15.02 32.75
N TYR A 104 12.70 14.09 32.14
CA TYR A 104 11.40 14.37 31.53
C TYR A 104 10.28 13.69 32.32
N GLY A 105 9.29 14.47 32.72
CA GLY A 105 8.05 14.04 33.36
C GLY A 105 6.88 13.96 32.39
N TYR A 106 6.01 12.98 32.58
CA TYR A 106 4.71 12.87 31.90
C TYR A 106 3.68 12.16 32.78
N ASP A 107 2.37 12.34 32.53
CA ASP A 107 1.32 11.61 33.25
C ASP A 107 1.43 10.09 32.99
N SER A 108 2.00 9.37 33.94
CA SER A 108 2.20 7.92 33.86
C SER A 108 1.13 7.11 34.57
N ARG A 109 0.03 7.74 35.03
CA ARG A 109 -1.05 7.05 35.76
C ARG A 109 -1.82 6.11 34.85
N ILE A 110 -1.86 4.83 35.22
CA ILE A 110 -2.45 3.76 34.41
C ILE A 110 -3.93 4.01 34.06
N SER A 111 -4.71 4.61 34.96
CA SER A 111 -6.13 4.93 34.75
C SER A 111 -6.36 5.96 33.64
N ASN A 112 -5.42 6.88 33.45
CA ASN A 112 -5.49 7.92 32.42
C ASN A 112 -4.83 7.43 31.13
N PHE A 113 -3.72 6.70 31.26
CA PHE A 113 -2.92 6.19 30.15
C PHE A 113 -3.69 5.24 29.22
N PHE A 114 -4.72 4.56 29.75
CA PHE A 114 -5.59 3.63 29.02
C PHE A 114 -7.09 4.05 29.04
N GLY A 115 -7.38 5.26 29.52
CA GLY A 115 -8.72 5.82 29.61
C GLY A 115 -9.24 6.37 28.26
N GLY A 116 -9.51 5.48 27.31
CA GLY A 116 -10.23 5.79 26.07
C GLY A 116 -9.41 6.44 24.93
N SER A 117 -9.96 6.32 23.72
CA SER A 117 -9.34 6.48 22.41
C SER A 117 -9.16 7.93 21.90
N ALA A 118 -9.33 8.94 22.76
CA ALA A 118 -9.19 10.36 22.40
C ALA A 118 -8.34 11.18 23.38
N SER A 119 -7.68 10.55 24.37
CA SER A 119 -6.92 11.30 25.38
C SER A 119 -5.47 11.54 24.93
N GLN A 120 -4.91 12.69 25.33
CA GLN A 120 -3.47 12.99 25.22
C GLN A 120 -2.56 12.04 26.04
N ALA A 121 -3.15 11.05 26.72
CA ALA A 121 -2.49 10.12 27.62
C ALA A 121 -2.02 8.80 26.94
N SER A 122 -2.11 8.68 25.61
CA SER A 122 -1.62 7.51 24.86
C SER A 122 -0.10 7.58 24.58
N ILE A 123 0.52 6.45 24.23
CA ILE A 123 1.95 6.38 23.82
C ILE A 123 2.25 7.41 22.71
N VAL A 124 1.34 7.58 21.75
CA VAL A 124 1.46 8.56 20.66
C VAL A 124 1.39 9.99 21.17
N GLY A 125 0.43 10.28 22.05
CA GLY A 125 0.30 11.60 22.68
C GLY A 125 1.57 11.98 23.44
N HIS A 126 2.03 11.11 24.34
CA HIS A 126 3.25 11.35 25.11
C HIS A 126 4.51 11.40 24.24
N GLY A 127 4.62 10.58 23.20
CA GLY A 127 5.76 10.63 22.27
C GLY A 127 5.82 11.95 21.49
N THR A 128 4.65 12.48 21.11
CA THR A 128 4.53 13.81 20.48
C THR A 128 4.96 14.92 21.43
N SER A 129 4.44 14.90 22.66
CA SER A 129 4.78 15.89 23.69
C SER A 129 6.27 15.85 24.05
N LEU A 130 6.87 14.67 24.14
CA LEU A 130 8.30 14.50 24.36
C LEU A 130 9.12 15.11 23.22
N LEU A 131 8.79 14.79 21.96
CA LEU A 131 9.51 15.31 20.79
C LEU A 131 9.47 16.84 20.74
N ASN A 132 8.29 17.43 20.89
CA ASN A 132 8.11 18.88 20.85
C ASN A 132 8.83 19.58 22.01
N ALA A 133 8.75 19.02 23.22
CA ALA A 133 9.45 19.57 24.37
C ALA A 133 10.98 19.47 24.20
N LEU A 134 11.47 18.42 23.53
CA LEU A 134 12.89 18.20 23.33
C LEU A 134 13.48 19.11 22.24
N GLU A 135 12.73 19.37 21.16
CA GLU A 135 13.06 20.42 20.19
C GLU A 135 13.17 21.77 20.89
N ALA A 136 12.16 22.15 21.68
CA ALA A 136 12.14 23.42 22.39
C ALA A 136 13.31 23.58 23.36
N LEU A 137 13.69 22.51 24.08
CA LEU A 137 14.83 22.48 25.00
C LEU A 137 16.19 22.67 24.30
N ARG A 138 16.26 22.41 22.99
CA ARG A 138 17.52 22.31 22.22
C ARG A 138 17.63 23.31 21.08
N ARG A 139 16.66 24.22 20.95
CA ARG A 139 16.58 25.18 19.85
C ARG A 139 17.85 26.05 19.69
N ASP A 140 18.59 26.25 20.77
CA ASP A 140 19.87 26.98 20.79
C ASP A 140 21.05 26.20 20.18
N ARG A 141 21.03 24.86 20.28
CA ARG A 141 22.09 23.94 19.80
C ARG A 141 21.45 22.63 19.29
N PRO A 142 20.77 22.64 18.14
CA PRO A 142 19.96 21.51 17.67
C PRO A 142 20.78 20.26 17.34
N THR A 143 22.06 20.43 16.98
CA THR A 143 22.98 19.35 16.55
C THR A 143 23.80 18.73 17.69
N ARG A 144 23.61 19.16 18.94
CA ARG A 144 24.37 18.67 20.11
C ARG A 144 24.03 17.20 20.38
N PRO A 145 24.99 16.27 20.51
CA PRO A 145 24.69 14.85 20.72
C PRO A 145 23.72 14.56 21.88
N ILE A 146 22.79 13.61 21.70
CA ILE A 146 21.82 13.17 22.73
C ILE A 146 22.13 11.76 23.21
N VAL A 147 22.12 11.55 24.52
CA VAL A 147 22.12 10.24 25.17
C VAL A 147 20.83 10.08 25.96
N PHE A 148 19.98 9.14 25.56
CA PHE A 148 18.74 8.85 26.27
C PHE A 148 18.91 7.71 27.28
N VAL A 149 18.27 7.85 28.44
CA VAL A 149 18.02 6.78 29.40
C VAL A 149 16.53 6.66 29.62
N ALA A 150 15.93 5.54 29.24
CA ALA A 150 14.49 5.35 29.34
C ALA A 150 14.17 4.07 30.12
N HIS A 151 13.27 4.19 31.08
CA HIS A 151 12.85 3.07 31.93
C HIS A 151 11.46 2.57 31.55
N SER A 152 11.30 1.23 31.45
CA SER A 152 10.01 0.58 31.27
C SER A 152 9.21 1.23 30.12
N LEU A 153 7.94 1.60 30.34
CA LEU A 153 7.06 2.26 29.36
C LEU A 153 7.62 3.57 28.77
N GLY A 154 8.47 4.28 29.49
CA GLY A 154 9.15 5.49 28.99
C GLY A 154 10.00 5.22 27.76
N GLY A 155 10.49 3.98 27.61
CA GLY A 155 11.22 3.57 26.42
C GLY A 155 10.33 3.47 25.18
N LEU A 156 9.05 3.13 25.32
CA LEU A 156 8.12 3.12 24.18
C LEU A 156 7.74 4.54 23.74
N ILE A 157 7.59 5.45 24.70
CA ILE A 157 7.36 6.87 24.44
C ILE A 157 8.55 7.47 23.68
N LEU A 158 9.78 7.13 24.09
CA LEU A 158 10.99 7.52 23.36
C LEU A 158 11.02 6.94 21.94
N LYS A 159 10.67 5.66 21.76
CA LYS A 159 10.61 5.06 20.42
C LYS A 159 9.65 5.80 19.50
N GLU A 160 8.49 6.21 19.99
CA GLU A 160 7.53 6.99 19.20
C GLU A 160 8.04 8.39 18.88
N ALA A 161 8.65 9.08 19.84
CA ALA A 161 9.26 10.39 19.61
C ALA A 161 10.34 10.32 18.52
N LEU A 162 11.23 9.32 18.59
CA LEU A 162 12.27 9.09 17.59
C LEU A 162 11.71 8.68 16.24
N ARG A 163 10.68 7.82 16.20
CA ARG A 163 10.01 7.42 14.95
C ARG A 163 9.44 8.63 14.22
N ARG A 164 8.80 9.56 14.95
CA ARG A 164 8.28 10.81 14.39
C ARG A 164 9.39 11.71 13.87
N SER A 165 10.43 11.92 14.67
CA SER A 165 11.60 12.70 14.27
C SER A 165 12.29 12.11 13.02
N TRP A 166 12.43 10.79 12.95
CA TRP A 166 13.03 10.08 11.81
C TRP A 166 12.22 10.25 10.51
N ARG A 167 10.89 10.35 10.61
CA ARG A 167 9.97 10.51 9.47
C ARG A 167 9.65 11.96 9.11
N ALA A 168 10.16 12.94 9.87
CA ALA A 168 9.97 14.35 9.58
C ALA A 168 10.55 14.71 8.20
N GLN A 169 9.74 15.37 7.36
CA GLN A 169 10.06 15.75 5.98
C GLN A 169 10.84 17.08 5.93
N ASN A 170 11.22 17.53 4.72
CA ASN A 170 12.06 18.73 4.50
C ASN A 170 11.53 20.04 5.13
N TYR A 171 10.24 20.15 5.44
CA TYR A 171 9.64 21.34 6.08
C TYR A 171 9.60 21.27 7.62
N GLU A 172 9.93 20.11 8.23
CA GLU A 172 10.02 19.90 9.67
C GLU A 172 11.47 19.58 10.11
N GLN A 173 12.46 20.25 9.50
CA GLN A 173 13.88 20.01 9.76
C GLN A 173 14.23 20.12 11.25
N ASP A 174 13.59 21.04 11.98
CA ASP A 174 13.83 21.23 13.41
C ASP A 174 13.52 19.97 14.22
N LEU A 175 12.41 19.28 13.91
CA LEU A 175 12.03 18.03 14.56
C LEU A 175 12.97 16.89 14.16
N ARG A 176 13.44 16.86 12.91
CA ARG A 176 14.38 15.86 12.40
C ARG A 176 15.72 15.87 13.14
N THR A 177 16.17 17.05 13.58
CA THR A 177 17.46 17.19 14.29
C THR A 177 17.56 16.35 15.55
N VAL A 178 16.44 16.00 16.19
CA VAL A 178 16.42 15.13 17.38
C VAL A 178 16.93 13.73 17.05
N TYR A 179 16.40 13.09 16.00
CA TYR A 179 16.84 11.78 15.54
C TYR A 179 18.30 11.83 15.08
N ASP A 180 18.64 12.81 14.24
CA ASP A 180 19.98 12.93 13.66
C ASP A 180 21.07 13.20 14.72
N SER A 181 20.70 13.86 15.83
CA SER A 181 21.62 14.14 16.95
C SER A 181 21.64 13.03 18.00
N THR A 182 20.79 12.01 17.89
CA THR A 182 20.75 10.92 18.86
C THR A 182 22.02 10.09 18.72
N ALA A 183 22.88 10.11 19.75
CA ALA A 183 24.15 9.39 19.74
C ALA A 183 24.02 8.02 20.40
N ALA A 184 23.23 7.91 21.48
CA ALA A 184 23.02 6.65 22.17
C ALA A 184 21.66 6.57 22.88
N ILE A 185 21.17 5.34 23.04
CA ILE A 185 19.95 5.02 23.79
C ILE A 185 20.26 3.91 24.79
N ILE A 186 19.84 4.10 26.04
CA ILE A 186 19.97 3.14 27.14
C ILE A 186 18.56 2.79 27.63
N PHE A 187 18.08 1.60 27.29
CA PHE A 187 16.82 1.07 27.81
C PHE A 187 17.07 0.33 29.13
N MET A 188 16.22 0.58 30.12
CA MET A 188 16.24 -0.09 31.41
C MET A 188 14.90 -0.78 31.64
N GLY A 189 14.88 -2.11 31.50
CA GLY A 189 13.65 -2.89 31.66
C GLY A 189 12.54 -2.48 30.68
N THR A 190 12.86 -1.94 29.51
CA THR A 190 11.84 -1.58 28.51
C THR A 190 11.41 -2.85 27.76
N PRO A 191 10.13 -3.21 27.77
CA PRO A 191 9.65 -4.28 26.91
C PRO A 191 9.72 -3.85 25.43
N HIS A 192 10.30 -4.71 24.60
CA HIS A 192 10.48 -4.53 23.17
C HIS A 192 9.70 -5.56 22.35
N ARG A 193 9.36 -6.71 22.96
CA ARG A 193 8.68 -7.85 22.31
C ARG A 193 7.63 -8.50 23.22
N GLY A 194 6.60 -9.07 22.59
CA GLY A 194 5.68 -10.05 23.17
C GLY A 194 5.35 -11.07 22.06
N SER A 195 5.28 -12.35 22.38
CA SER A 195 4.97 -13.42 21.41
C SER A 195 3.51 -13.37 20.94
N GLN A 196 2.62 -12.73 21.70
CA GLN A 196 1.19 -12.54 21.41
C GLN A 196 0.66 -11.22 22.02
N TYR A 197 -0.54 -10.79 21.60
CA TYR A 197 -1.24 -9.60 22.12
C TYR A 197 -1.47 -9.64 23.64
N ALA A 198 -1.82 -10.83 24.15
CA ALA A 198 -2.07 -11.07 25.57
C ALA A 198 -0.82 -10.84 26.45
N ASP A 199 0.38 -11.06 25.90
CA ASP A 199 1.65 -10.96 26.63
C ASP A 199 1.93 -9.52 27.08
N TRP A 200 1.52 -8.53 26.29
CA TRP A 200 1.70 -7.11 26.62
C TRP A 200 0.78 -6.64 27.75
N GLY A 201 -0.47 -7.11 27.76
CA GLY A 201 -1.38 -6.90 28.88
C GLY A 201 -0.83 -7.52 30.17
N VAL A 202 -0.20 -8.70 30.07
CA VAL A 202 0.48 -9.37 31.19
C VAL A 202 1.69 -8.56 31.67
N ILE A 203 2.57 -8.10 30.77
CA ILE A 203 3.75 -7.27 31.15
C ILE A 203 3.30 -5.99 31.85
N LEU A 204 2.33 -5.25 31.30
CA LEU A 204 1.83 -4.03 31.94
C LEU A 204 1.15 -4.31 33.28
N ARG A 205 0.35 -5.37 33.37
CA ARG A 205 -0.24 -5.82 34.64
C ARG A 205 0.86 -6.11 35.65
N ASN A 206 1.93 -6.81 35.26
CA ASN A 206 3.04 -7.14 36.13
C ASN A 206 3.78 -5.87 36.59
N VAL A 207 3.98 -4.88 35.71
CA VAL A 207 4.55 -3.55 36.06
C VAL A 207 3.65 -2.81 37.05
N ALA A 208 2.33 -2.82 36.83
CA ALA A 208 1.35 -2.16 37.69
C ALA A 208 1.29 -2.78 39.09
N VAL A 209 1.21 -4.10 39.16
CA VAL A 209 1.22 -4.86 40.42
C VAL A 209 2.56 -4.68 41.15
N ALA A 210 3.69 -4.69 40.43
CA ALA A 210 5.01 -4.39 41.00
C ALA A 210 5.11 -2.98 41.60
N SER A 211 4.34 -2.03 41.07
CA SER A 211 4.31 -0.63 41.51
C SER A 211 3.37 -0.40 42.70
N GLY A 212 2.64 -1.42 43.15
CA GLY A 212 1.78 -1.39 44.34
C GLY A 212 0.26 -1.33 44.10
N PHE A 213 -0.21 -1.69 42.90
CA PHE A 213 -1.64 -1.82 42.59
C PHE A 213 -2.17 -3.25 42.84
N ASP A 214 -3.45 -3.36 43.21
CA ASP A 214 -4.12 -4.63 43.44
C ASP A 214 -4.44 -5.33 42.11
N ALA A 215 -3.98 -6.57 41.93
CA ALA A 215 -4.23 -7.38 40.74
C ALA A 215 -5.72 -7.67 40.48
N SER A 216 -6.59 -7.43 41.47
CA SER A 216 -8.03 -7.64 41.38
C SER A 216 -8.82 -6.43 40.83
N ASP A 217 -8.16 -5.28 40.59
CA ASP A 217 -8.82 -4.09 40.05
C ASP A 217 -9.36 -4.35 38.63
N ARG A 218 -10.66 -4.12 38.44
CA ARG A 218 -11.38 -4.33 37.17
C ARG A 218 -10.72 -3.56 36.01
N ASN A 219 -10.11 -2.41 36.30
CA ASN A 219 -9.42 -1.57 35.31
C ASN A 219 -8.13 -2.21 34.75
N LEU A 220 -7.50 -3.15 35.48
CA LEU A 220 -6.30 -3.86 35.00
C LEU A 220 -6.64 -5.01 34.04
N ARG A 221 -7.88 -5.54 34.11
CA ARG A 221 -8.35 -6.61 33.21
C ARG A 221 -8.73 -6.10 31.82
N ASP A 222 -9.06 -4.82 31.72
CA ASP A 222 -9.43 -4.14 30.47
C ASP A 222 -8.23 -3.44 29.79
N LEU A 223 -6.99 -3.70 30.21
CA LEU A 223 -5.75 -3.18 29.60
C LEU A 223 -5.52 -3.76 28.20
N ARG A 224 -6.29 -3.27 27.23
CA ARG A 224 -6.05 -3.48 25.81
C ARG A 224 -5.07 -2.40 25.33
N ILE A 225 -3.79 -2.77 25.15
CA ILE A 225 -2.86 -1.88 24.43
C ILE A 225 -3.27 -1.88 22.95
N ASP A 226 -3.10 -0.76 22.26
CA ASP A 226 -3.24 -0.69 20.81
C ASP A 226 -2.17 -1.61 20.15
N SER A 227 -2.49 -2.88 19.88
CA SER A 227 -1.59 -3.88 19.23
C SER A 227 -0.77 -3.32 18.04
N PRO A 228 -1.37 -2.51 17.15
CA PRO A 228 -0.67 -2.07 15.95
C PRO A 228 0.40 -1.02 16.22
N ILE A 229 0.26 -0.15 17.24
CA ILE A 229 1.31 0.87 17.50
C ILE A 229 2.58 0.20 17.99
N LEU A 230 2.47 -0.88 18.77
CA LEU A 230 3.63 -1.62 19.25
C LEU A 230 4.36 -2.35 18.11
N GLU A 231 3.61 -2.92 17.15
CA GLU A 231 4.19 -3.52 15.96
C GLU A 231 4.86 -2.48 15.06
N ILE A 232 4.21 -1.34 14.82
CA ILE A 232 4.78 -0.22 14.07
C ILE A 232 6.04 0.30 14.74
N LEU A 233 6.01 0.53 16.06
CA LEU A 233 7.18 0.98 16.83
C LEU A 233 8.32 -0.03 16.77
N ARG A 234 8.02 -1.33 16.83
CA ARG A 234 9.03 -2.38 16.70
C ARG A 234 9.66 -2.36 15.31
N GLU A 235 8.84 -2.35 14.26
CA GLU A 235 9.31 -2.39 12.88
C GLU A 235 10.12 -1.15 12.51
N ASP A 236 9.59 0.04 12.80
CA ASP A 236 10.28 1.29 12.48
C ASP A 236 11.53 1.47 13.33
N PHE A 237 11.53 1.08 14.62
CA PHE A 237 12.74 1.11 15.43
C PHE A 237 13.82 0.12 14.93
N SER A 238 13.41 -1.06 14.43
CA SER A 238 14.34 -1.98 13.77
C SER A 238 14.95 -1.38 12.50
N LYS A 239 14.17 -0.65 11.69
CA LYS A 239 14.68 0.09 10.52
C LYS A 239 15.65 1.19 10.93
N MET A 240 15.35 1.95 11.98
CA MET A 240 16.24 2.99 12.51
C MET A 240 17.58 2.41 12.99
N MET A 241 17.57 1.25 13.67
CA MET A 241 18.82 0.56 14.04
C MET A 241 19.65 0.13 12.82
N LYS A 242 18.98 -0.18 11.69
CA LYS A 242 19.65 -0.50 10.43
C LYS A 242 20.41 0.65 9.79
N GLU A 243 20.08 1.89 10.14
CA GLU A 243 20.79 3.08 9.65
C GLU A 243 22.08 3.38 10.45
N GLU A 244 22.33 2.63 11.54
CA GLU A 244 23.49 2.79 12.41
C GLU A 244 23.70 4.25 12.87
N THR A 245 22.64 4.97 13.20
CA THR A 245 22.69 6.39 13.61
C THR A 245 22.95 6.61 15.10
N PHE A 246 22.65 5.62 15.95
CA PHE A 246 22.95 5.65 17.40
C PHE A 246 23.45 4.30 17.94
N ASP A 247 24.17 4.33 19.07
CA ASP A 247 24.50 3.15 19.87
C ASP A 247 23.30 2.73 20.75
N LEU A 248 23.07 1.42 20.89
CA LEU A 248 21.98 0.89 21.71
C LEU A 248 22.46 -0.02 22.84
N TYR A 249 22.00 0.28 24.06
CA TYR A 249 22.24 -0.50 25.26
C TYR A 249 20.93 -0.91 25.92
N THR A 250 20.82 -2.19 26.28
CA THR A 250 19.65 -2.75 26.98
C THR A 250 20.11 -3.33 28.31
N LEU A 251 19.65 -2.73 29.41
CA LEU A 251 19.89 -3.19 30.78
C LEU A 251 18.66 -3.98 31.25
N ILE A 252 18.86 -5.27 31.53
CA ILE A 252 17.82 -6.25 31.86
C ILE A 252 17.79 -6.49 33.38
N GLU A 253 16.60 -6.69 33.95
CA GLU A 253 16.48 -7.05 35.36
C GLU A 253 17.02 -8.46 35.64
N GLY A 254 17.77 -8.61 36.73
CA GLY A 254 18.45 -9.86 37.10
C GLY A 254 17.68 -10.72 38.10
N LYS A 255 16.66 -10.17 38.77
CA LYS A 255 15.88 -10.87 39.80
C LYS A 255 14.38 -10.65 39.60
N GLY A 256 13.59 -11.72 39.72
CA GLY A 256 12.13 -11.60 39.83
C GLY A 256 11.69 -10.98 41.16
N LEU A 257 10.42 -10.56 41.22
CA LEU A 257 9.79 -10.08 42.46
C LEU A 257 9.50 -11.24 43.41
N LYS A 258 9.76 -11.05 44.71
CA LYS A 258 9.45 -12.03 45.77
C LYS A 258 8.43 -11.45 46.75
N GLY A 259 7.38 -12.20 47.07
CA GLY A 259 6.41 -11.85 48.12
C GLY A 259 5.17 -11.07 47.66
N VAL A 260 4.95 -10.91 46.35
CA VAL A 260 3.74 -10.28 45.79
C VAL A 260 2.80 -11.38 45.27
N GLN A 261 1.58 -11.46 45.82
CA GLN A 261 0.58 -12.46 45.40
C GLN A 261 0.26 -12.28 43.91
N GLY A 262 0.49 -13.32 43.10
CA GLY A 262 0.25 -13.30 41.64
C GLY A 262 1.48 -13.01 40.76
N LEU A 263 2.66 -12.72 41.34
CA LEU A 263 3.93 -12.55 40.61
C LEU A 263 5.05 -13.38 41.23
N THR A 264 5.56 -14.37 40.50
CA THR A 264 6.66 -15.24 40.94
C THR A 264 7.93 -15.14 40.07
N GLY A 265 7.94 -14.27 39.05
CA GLY A 265 8.99 -14.14 38.03
C GLY A 265 9.48 -12.70 37.82
N LYS A 266 10.19 -12.47 36.70
CA LYS A 266 10.59 -11.13 36.23
C LYS A 266 9.34 -10.37 35.77
N VAL A 267 9.39 -9.03 35.83
CA VAL A 267 8.29 -8.20 35.34
C VAL A 267 8.33 -8.15 33.81
N VAL A 268 9.52 -8.06 33.24
CA VAL A 268 9.80 -8.17 31.82
C VAL A 268 10.75 -9.34 31.61
N GLU A 269 10.27 -10.40 30.97
CA GLU A 269 11.10 -11.55 30.64
C GLU A 269 12.21 -11.17 29.66
N ASP A 270 13.30 -11.96 29.63
CA ASP A 270 14.51 -11.64 28.84
C ASP A 270 14.16 -11.50 27.35
N VAL A 271 13.36 -12.44 26.81
CA VAL A 271 12.87 -12.42 25.41
C VAL A 271 12.07 -11.16 25.07
N SER A 272 11.40 -10.57 26.07
CA SER A 272 10.63 -9.34 25.93
C SER A 272 11.50 -8.11 26.09
N SER A 273 12.59 -8.17 26.84
CA SER A 273 13.55 -7.07 27.02
C SER A 273 14.50 -6.91 25.83
N GLU A 274 14.67 -7.96 25.02
CA GLU A 274 15.65 -8.01 23.93
C GLU A 274 15.09 -7.58 22.56
N LEU A 275 15.94 -7.00 21.72
CA LEU A 275 15.62 -6.64 20.32
C LEU A 275 16.13 -7.64 19.28
N ASN A 276 16.85 -8.70 19.68
CA ASN A 276 17.58 -9.68 18.85
C ASN A 276 18.22 -9.08 17.60
N ASP A 277 18.95 -8.00 17.81
CA ASP A 277 19.78 -7.37 16.80
C ASP A 277 21.24 -7.43 17.25
N ALA A 278 22.15 -7.78 16.34
CA ALA A 278 23.57 -7.92 16.65
C ALA A 278 24.23 -6.62 17.16
N ARG A 279 23.60 -5.46 16.92
CA ARG A 279 24.06 -4.14 17.37
C ARG A 279 23.63 -3.78 18.79
N GLU A 280 22.66 -4.51 19.34
CA GLU A 280 22.19 -4.32 20.70
C GLU A 280 23.23 -4.84 21.71
N ARG A 281 23.73 -3.97 22.59
CA ARG A 281 24.61 -4.37 23.69
C ARG A 281 23.80 -4.59 24.96
N ARG A 282 23.93 -5.78 25.55
CA ARG A 282 23.08 -6.23 26.65
C ARG A 282 23.88 -6.43 27.93
N ASP A 283 23.30 -6.09 29.07
CA ASP A 283 23.84 -6.43 30.38
C ASP A 283 22.70 -6.55 31.43
N TYR A 284 22.96 -7.21 32.54
CA TYR A 284 21.99 -7.43 33.62
C TYR A 284 22.29 -6.54 34.84
N ILE A 285 21.26 -5.94 35.44
CA ILE A 285 21.34 -5.34 36.77
C ILE A 285 20.74 -6.33 37.77
N ASN A 286 21.53 -6.76 38.77
CA ASN A 286 21.15 -7.83 39.71
C ASN A 286 20.14 -7.40 40.80
N THR A 287 19.06 -6.75 40.37
CA THR A 287 17.91 -6.28 41.16
C THR A 287 16.62 -6.61 40.39
N ASN A 288 15.47 -6.33 41.00
CA ASN A 288 14.17 -6.45 40.34
C ASN A 288 13.82 -5.17 39.57
N HIS A 289 12.79 -5.23 38.73
CA HIS A 289 12.30 -4.14 37.89
C HIS A 289 12.15 -2.79 38.63
N MET A 290 11.69 -2.82 39.88
CA MET A 290 11.41 -1.60 40.66
C MET A 290 12.67 -0.91 41.18
N GLU A 291 13.73 -1.69 41.40
CA GLU A 291 14.98 -1.23 42.02
C GLU A 291 16.13 -1.08 41.01
N MET A 292 15.95 -1.49 39.74
CA MET A 292 17.04 -1.44 38.74
C MET A 292 17.50 -0.03 38.37
N CYS A 293 16.69 0.99 38.63
CA CYS A 293 16.99 2.40 38.36
C CYS A 293 17.42 3.19 39.61
N ARG A 294 17.50 2.54 40.79
CA ARG A 294 17.67 3.19 42.09
C ARG A 294 19.00 2.79 42.71
N PHE A 295 19.98 3.68 42.65
CA PHE A 295 21.33 3.41 43.11
C PHE A 295 21.65 4.10 44.43
N SER A 296 22.21 3.34 45.35
CA SER A 296 22.53 3.80 46.71
C SER A 296 23.68 4.82 46.79
N GLY A 297 24.51 4.91 45.75
CA GLY A 297 25.63 5.83 45.68
C GLY A 297 26.68 5.43 44.64
N PRO A 298 27.86 6.09 44.62
CA PRO A 298 28.89 5.89 43.58
C PRO A 298 29.55 4.50 43.60
N LYS A 299 29.40 3.75 44.68
CA LYS A 299 29.92 2.38 44.82
C LYS A 299 28.89 1.30 44.46
N ASP A 300 27.66 1.68 44.18
CA ASP A 300 26.60 0.75 43.81
C ASP A 300 26.98 0.00 42.51
N PRO A 301 26.91 -1.35 42.48
CA PRO A 301 27.25 -2.11 41.28
C PRO A 301 26.41 -1.73 40.05
N GLY A 302 25.12 -1.39 40.24
CA GLY A 302 24.25 -0.95 39.16
C GLY A 302 24.66 0.43 38.62
N TYR A 303 25.04 1.35 39.51
CA TYR A 303 25.54 2.66 39.11
C TYR A 303 26.87 2.59 38.36
N ARG A 304 27.78 1.69 38.76
CA ARG A 304 29.04 1.49 38.02
C ARG A 304 28.79 1.03 36.59
N LYS A 305 27.84 0.11 36.39
CA LYS A 305 27.46 -0.36 35.04
C LYS A 305 26.93 0.79 34.18
N ILE A 306 25.97 1.58 34.68
CA ILE A 306 25.42 2.68 33.90
C ILE A 306 26.47 3.77 33.63
N LYS A 307 27.34 4.05 34.61
CA LYS A 307 28.48 4.96 34.48
C LYS A 307 29.43 4.51 33.36
N ASP A 308 29.79 3.23 33.32
CA ASP A 308 30.64 2.68 32.26
C ASP A 308 29.99 2.78 30.87
N VAL A 309 28.66 2.58 30.78
CA VAL A 309 27.92 2.79 29.53
C VAL A 309 28.00 4.25 29.10
N PHE A 310 27.77 5.21 30.00
CA PHE A 310 27.91 6.63 29.68
C PHE A 310 29.31 7.00 29.18
N PHE A 311 30.37 6.53 29.85
CA PHE A 311 31.74 6.80 29.38
C PHE A 311 32.00 6.21 27.99
N ARG A 312 31.46 5.04 27.66
CA ARG A 312 31.59 4.48 26.30
C ARG A 312 30.84 5.32 25.27
N CYS A 313 29.60 5.71 25.57
CA CYS A 313 28.80 6.55 24.68
C CYS A 313 29.48 7.89 24.39
N LEU A 314 30.00 8.55 25.44
CA LEU A 314 30.63 9.88 25.33
C LEU A 314 32.02 9.84 24.69
N ASN A 315 32.77 8.74 24.85
CA ASN A 315 34.07 8.54 24.18
C ASN A 315 33.93 7.98 22.76
N SER A 316 32.70 7.69 22.30
CA SER A 316 32.47 7.27 20.92
C SER A 316 32.85 8.39 19.95
N SER A 317 33.30 8.04 18.73
CA SER A 317 33.64 9.01 17.68
C SER A 317 32.47 9.93 17.31
N ARG A 318 31.23 9.54 17.66
CA ARG A 318 30.00 10.30 17.43
C ARG A 318 29.81 11.48 18.39
N VAL A 319 30.45 11.42 19.56
CA VAL A 319 30.42 12.49 20.58
C VAL A 319 31.77 13.20 20.69
N SER A 320 32.89 12.50 20.45
CA SER A 320 34.26 13.00 20.66
C SER A 320 35.04 13.42 19.39
N GLY A 321 34.49 13.25 18.18
CA GLY A 321 35.15 13.67 16.94
C GLY A 321 35.16 15.19 16.76
N PRO A 322 36.11 15.79 16.00
CA PRO A 322 35.91 17.14 15.49
C PRO A 322 34.57 17.16 14.76
N HIS A 323 33.73 18.17 15.02
CA HIS A 323 32.53 18.39 14.20
C HIS A 323 33.00 18.55 12.75
N ILE A 324 33.00 17.44 12.02
CA ILE A 324 33.10 17.45 10.58
C ILE A 324 31.78 18.08 10.17
N GLU A 325 31.82 19.38 9.84
CA GLU A 325 30.93 19.92 8.82
C GLU A 325 31.13 18.99 7.62
N ALA A 326 30.27 17.98 7.51
CA ALA A 326 30.32 17.02 6.43
C ALA A 326 30.16 17.82 5.16
N ALA A 327 31.24 17.93 4.37
CA ALA A 327 31.21 18.52 3.04
C ALA A 327 30.07 17.85 2.24
N PRO A 328 28.94 18.53 2.00
CA PRO A 328 27.77 17.91 1.40
C PRO A 328 27.87 18.15 -0.11
N GLY A 329 28.28 17.13 -0.85
CA GLY A 329 28.41 17.29 -2.31
C GLY A 329 27.98 16.08 -3.11
N GLN A 330 28.51 14.89 -2.80
CA GLN A 330 28.32 13.72 -3.68
C GLN A 330 27.86 12.44 -2.95
N LEU A 331 28.39 12.13 -1.76
CA LEU A 331 27.91 10.99 -0.96
C LEU A 331 26.51 11.25 -0.36
N SER A 332 26.24 12.48 0.10
CA SER A 332 24.93 12.82 0.67
C SER A 332 23.85 12.84 -0.42
N MET A 333 24.16 13.32 -1.62
CA MET A 333 23.24 13.35 -2.76
C MET A 333 22.88 11.93 -3.24
N TYR A 334 23.87 11.02 -3.33
CA TYR A 334 23.62 9.62 -3.69
C TYR A 334 22.80 8.87 -2.61
N SER A 335 23.05 9.17 -1.33
CA SER A 335 22.25 8.62 -0.22
C SER A 335 20.82 9.17 -0.20
N ALA A 336 20.64 10.44 -0.55
CA ALA A 336 19.33 11.08 -0.67
C ALA A 336 18.53 10.52 -1.85
N GLU A 337 19.19 10.27 -2.98
CA GLU A 337 18.57 9.65 -4.15
C GLU A 337 18.14 8.19 -3.86
N CYS A 338 18.98 7.41 -3.17
CA CYS A 338 18.59 6.07 -2.70
C CYS A 338 17.40 6.10 -1.75
N ARG A 339 17.32 7.11 -0.88
CA ARG A 339 16.19 7.31 0.02
C ARG A 339 14.91 7.67 -0.74
N ALA A 340 14.99 8.66 -1.64
CA ALA A 340 13.87 9.07 -2.48
C ALA A 340 13.39 7.93 -3.40
N ALA A 341 14.30 7.09 -3.90
CA ALA A 341 13.96 5.90 -4.67
C ALA A 341 13.14 4.91 -3.84
N LEU A 342 13.56 4.63 -2.60
CA LEU A 342 12.81 3.75 -1.71
C LEU A 342 11.45 4.34 -1.32
N GLU A 343 11.41 5.62 -0.95
CA GLU A 343 10.17 6.32 -0.57
C GLU A 343 9.17 6.35 -1.73
N SER A 344 9.64 6.51 -2.97
CA SER A 344 8.77 6.48 -4.16
C SER A 344 8.17 5.10 -4.47
N LEU A 345 8.73 4.03 -3.90
CA LEU A 345 8.19 2.67 -3.98
C LEU A 345 7.22 2.35 -2.84
N ASP A 346 7.17 3.19 -1.79
CA ASP A 346 6.27 2.98 -0.66
C ASP A 346 4.82 3.11 -1.13
N ALA A 347 4.11 2.00 -1.02
CA ALA A 347 2.70 1.91 -1.34
C ALA A 347 2.03 1.22 -0.14
N PRO A 348 1.70 1.96 0.93
CA PRO A 348 1.32 1.34 2.19
C PRO A 348 0.01 0.54 2.09
N GLU A 349 -0.83 0.82 1.08
CA GLU A 349 -2.01 0.00 0.80
C GLU A 349 -1.68 -1.45 0.42
N THR A 350 -0.48 -1.74 -0.06
CA THR A 350 -0.05 -3.10 -0.46
C THR A 350 0.12 -4.06 0.73
N ILE A 351 0.40 -3.54 1.93
CA ILE A 351 0.54 -4.37 3.15
C ILE A 351 -0.78 -4.53 3.90
N VAL A 352 -1.79 -3.70 3.62
CA VAL A 352 -3.06 -3.68 4.36
C VAL A 352 -3.73 -5.05 4.38
N ARG A 353 -3.77 -5.76 3.24
CA ARG A 353 -4.41 -7.08 3.18
C ARG A 353 -3.71 -8.08 4.10
N PHE A 354 -2.38 -8.07 4.17
CA PHE A 354 -1.60 -8.90 5.09
C PHE A 354 -1.96 -8.61 6.55
N SER A 355 -2.09 -7.32 6.91
CA SER A 355 -2.49 -6.91 8.26
C SER A 355 -3.93 -7.33 8.62
N GLN A 356 -4.86 -7.28 7.67
CA GLN A 356 -6.27 -7.66 7.84
C GLN A 356 -6.52 -9.17 7.98
N VAL A 357 -5.60 -10.03 7.55
CA VAL A 357 -5.76 -11.47 7.75
C VAL A 357 -5.63 -11.77 9.24
N ASP A 358 -6.64 -12.40 9.83
CA ASP A 358 -6.60 -12.81 11.24
C ASP A 358 -5.42 -13.74 11.52
N ALA A 359 -4.86 -13.65 12.72
CA ALA A 359 -3.87 -14.62 13.19
C ALA A 359 -4.50 -16.02 13.25
N PRO A 360 -3.73 -17.09 12.98
CA PRO A 360 -4.20 -18.45 13.22
C PRO A 360 -4.58 -18.63 14.70
N VAL A 361 -5.60 -19.46 14.97
CA VAL A 361 -5.87 -19.94 16.33
C VAL A 361 -4.68 -20.76 16.80
N ASP A 362 -4.34 -20.67 18.08
CA ASP A 362 -3.21 -21.38 18.66
C ASP A 362 -3.23 -22.88 18.30
N HIS A 363 -2.06 -23.41 17.96
CA HIS A 363 -1.83 -24.80 17.55
C HIS A 363 -2.46 -25.24 16.23
N THR A 364 -3.07 -24.33 15.45
CA THR A 364 -3.49 -24.66 14.07
C THR A 364 -2.31 -24.63 13.10
N PHE A 365 -2.39 -25.42 12.03
CA PHE A 365 -1.39 -25.50 10.94
C PHE A 365 -0.01 -26.07 11.32
N GLU A 366 0.18 -26.58 12.54
CA GLU A 366 1.45 -27.16 12.99
C GLU A 366 1.92 -28.33 12.11
N TRP A 367 0.96 -29.08 11.57
CA TRP A 367 1.19 -30.20 10.66
C TRP A 367 2.04 -29.83 9.43
N LEU A 368 2.10 -28.55 9.02
CA LEU A 368 2.94 -28.12 7.90
C LEU A 368 4.43 -28.37 8.16
N TYR A 369 4.85 -28.20 9.42
CA TYR A 369 6.23 -28.41 9.83
C TYR A 369 6.46 -29.84 10.34
N GLU A 370 5.42 -30.55 10.77
CA GLU A 370 5.55 -31.92 11.30
C GLU A 370 5.52 -32.99 10.20
N LYS A 371 4.72 -32.78 9.14
CA LYS A 371 4.51 -33.78 8.09
C LYS A 371 5.53 -33.65 6.97
N GLU A 372 6.52 -34.53 6.97
CA GLU A 372 7.57 -34.59 5.93
C GLU A 372 7.00 -34.75 4.51
N GLU A 373 5.88 -35.46 4.35
CA GLU A 373 5.21 -35.69 3.05
C GLU A 373 4.80 -34.41 2.30
N LEU A 374 4.66 -33.29 3.02
CA LEU A 374 4.36 -31.99 2.42
C LEU A 374 5.59 -31.35 1.77
N GLY A 375 6.79 -31.74 2.21
CA GLY A 375 8.05 -31.25 1.64
C GLY A 375 8.29 -29.75 1.85
N PHE A 376 7.55 -29.07 2.73
CA PHE A 376 7.69 -27.61 2.94
C PHE A 376 9.05 -27.24 3.55
N GLN A 377 9.44 -27.93 4.63
CA GLN A 377 10.75 -27.72 5.26
C GLN A 377 11.91 -28.06 4.32
N GLU A 378 11.77 -29.13 3.54
CA GLU A 378 12.75 -29.49 2.52
C GLU A 378 12.83 -28.41 1.46
N TRP A 379 11.69 -27.94 0.96
CA TRP A 379 11.62 -26.87 -0.03
C TRP A 379 12.31 -25.61 0.47
N LEU A 380 12.19 -25.24 1.76
CA LEU A 380 12.90 -24.08 2.31
C LEU A 380 14.43 -24.23 2.21
N LYS A 381 14.96 -25.46 2.29
CA LYS A 381 16.41 -25.76 2.29
C LYS A 381 16.97 -26.14 0.91
N ASP A 382 16.15 -26.71 0.04
CA ASP A 382 16.53 -27.33 -1.23
C ASP A 382 16.72 -26.31 -2.39
N ALA A 383 17.15 -26.78 -3.55
CA ALA A 383 17.27 -26.02 -4.80
C ALA A 383 15.92 -25.68 -5.44
N ARG A 384 14.82 -26.38 -5.10
CA ARG A 384 13.48 -26.07 -5.62
C ARG A 384 13.10 -24.59 -5.35
N ARG A 385 12.52 -23.93 -6.37
CA ARG A 385 12.28 -22.48 -6.38
C ARG A 385 10.83 -22.12 -6.08
N LEU A 386 9.88 -22.89 -6.60
CA LEU A 386 8.44 -22.61 -6.48
C LEU A 386 7.77 -23.65 -5.57
N TYR A 387 6.81 -23.21 -4.76
CA TYR A 387 5.95 -24.03 -3.91
C TYR A 387 4.51 -23.53 -3.99
N TRP A 388 3.56 -24.42 -4.21
CA TRP A 388 2.17 -24.04 -4.50
C TRP A 388 1.19 -24.60 -3.46
N ILE A 389 0.55 -23.71 -2.70
CA ILE A 389 -0.51 -24.05 -1.77
C ILE A 389 -1.87 -23.84 -2.45
N GLN A 390 -2.59 -24.94 -2.64
CA GLN A 390 -3.89 -24.93 -3.29
C GLN A 390 -5.01 -25.01 -2.26
N GLY A 391 -6.19 -24.47 -2.59
CA GLY A 391 -7.33 -24.70 -1.73
C GLY A 391 -8.64 -24.12 -2.23
N LYS A 392 -9.74 -24.73 -1.78
CA LYS A 392 -11.11 -24.21 -1.97
C LYS A 392 -11.23 -22.76 -1.42
N PRO A 393 -12.20 -21.95 -1.87
CA PRO A 393 -12.47 -20.66 -1.24
C PRO A 393 -12.68 -20.79 0.27
N ALA A 394 -12.21 -19.81 1.05
CA ALA A 394 -12.32 -19.78 2.50
C ALA A 394 -11.76 -21.01 3.26
N SER A 395 -10.79 -21.73 2.68
CA SER A 395 -10.16 -22.90 3.31
C SER A 395 -8.98 -22.58 4.25
N GLY A 396 -8.78 -21.31 4.63
CA GLY A 396 -7.69 -20.89 5.52
C GLY A 396 -6.33 -20.58 4.84
N LYS A 397 -6.27 -20.49 3.50
CA LYS A 397 -5.01 -20.23 2.76
C LYS A 397 -4.29 -18.95 3.21
N SER A 398 -4.99 -17.81 3.25
CA SER A 398 -4.39 -16.54 3.64
C SER A 398 -3.87 -16.56 5.08
N THR A 399 -4.62 -17.19 6.00
CA THR A 399 -4.21 -17.38 7.39
C THR A 399 -2.94 -18.22 7.49
N LEU A 400 -2.87 -19.33 6.74
CA LEU A 400 -1.66 -20.14 6.65
C LEU A 400 -0.49 -19.35 6.05
N MET A 401 -0.70 -18.63 4.95
CA MET A 401 0.32 -17.80 4.30
C MET A 401 0.87 -16.71 5.22
N LYS A 402 0.02 -16.10 6.06
CA LYS A 402 0.45 -15.13 7.07
C LYS A 402 1.30 -15.82 8.14
N MET A 403 0.82 -16.94 8.69
CA MET A 403 1.52 -17.73 9.69
C MET A 403 2.93 -18.09 9.20
N ILE A 404 3.06 -18.72 8.03
CA ILE A 404 4.37 -19.20 7.53
C ILE A 404 5.35 -18.05 7.26
N CYS A 405 4.85 -16.88 6.87
CA CYS A 405 5.67 -15.70 6.61
C CYS A 405 6.25 -15.11 7.91
N THR A 406 5.54 -15.25 9.03
CA THR A 406 5.96 -14.74 10.35
C THR A 406 6.57 -15.80 11.28
N ASP A 407 6.48 -17.09 10.92
CA ASP A 407 6.89 -18.20 11.78
C ASP A 407 8.43 -18.25 11.98
N PRO A 408 8.91 -18.37 13.24
CA PRO A 408 10.33 -18.50 13.54
C PRO A 408 11.03 -19.71 12.91
N ARG A 409 10.31 -20.81 12.64
CA ARG A 409 10.85 -22.01 11.99
C ARG A 409 11.19 -21.75 10.53
N THR A 410 10.38 -20.95 9.84
CA THR A 410 10.71 -20.47 8.49
C THR A 410 11.99 -19.64 8.52
N ASP A 411 12.12 -18.74 9.51
CA ASP A 411 13.33 -17.92 9.68
C ASP A 411 14.57 -18.78 9.94
N ALA A 412 14.47 -19.73 10.88
CA ALA A 412 15.53 -20.67 11.19
C ALA A 412 15.95 -21.51 9.98
N ALA A 413 15.00 -21.94 9.14
CA ALA A 413 15.31 -22.70 7.93
C ALA A 413 16.01 -21.86 6.86
N LEU A 414 15.62 -20.59 6.68
CA LEU A 414 16.22 -19.69 5.68
C LEU A 414 17.61 -19.18 6.10
N ASN A 415 17.84 -19.01 7.41
CA ASN A 415 19.08 -18.46 7.95
C ASN A 415 20.20 -19.51 8.16
N GLN A 416 19.96 -20.78 7.86
CA GLN A 416 20.96 -21.86 7.96
C GLN A 416 22.12 -21.75 6.97
N ALA A 417 21.99 -20.92 5.93
CA ALA A 417 22.99 -20.85 4.86
C ALA A 417 23.54 -19.42 4.70
N GLU A 418 24.75 -19.28 4.16
CA GLU A 418 25.43 -17.97 4.07
C GLU A 418 24.70 -16.95 3.18
N GLY A 419 24.62 -15.68 3.62
CA GLY A 419 24.07 -14.55 2.86
C GLY A 419 23.00 -13.77 3.63
N GLU A 420 22.56 -12.64 3.08
CA GLU A 420 21.44 -11.87 3.63
C GLU A 420 20.10 -12.46 3.15
N SER A 421 19.19 -12.75 4.08
CA SER A 421 17.87 -13.33 3.79
C SER A 421 16.76 -12.30 3.99
N VAL A 422 15.80 -12.26 3.07
CA VAL A 422 14.60 -11.42 3.17
C VAL A 422 13.36 -12.25 2.91
N ARG A 423 12.36 -12.07 3.77
CA ARG A 423 10.98 -12.47 3.48
C ARG A 423 10.22 -11.24 3.00
N ALA A 424 9.52 -11.39 1.87
CA ALA A 424 8.61 -10.37 1.39
C ALA A 424 7.28 -11.01 1.05
N ALA A 425 6.18 -10.35 1.41
CA ALA A 425 4.84 -10.87 1.23
C ALA A 425 3.98 -9.91 0.42
N PHE A 426 3.12 -10.45 -0.43
CA PHE A 426 2.09 -9.68 -1.11
C PHE A 426 0.81 -10.51 -1.20
N PHE A 427 -0.29 -9.94 -0.72
CA PHE A 427 -1.57 -10.64 -0.60
C PHE A 427 -2.55 -9.94 -1.53
N PHE A 428 -2.92 -10.60 -2.61
CA PHE A 428 -3.91 -10.08 -3.53
C PHE A 428 -5.26 -9.93 -2.82
N HIS A 429 -6.00 -8.88 -3.17
CA HIS A 429 -7.32 -8.63 -2.62
C HIS A 429 -8.26 -8.10 -3.70
N ASP A 430 -9.19 -8.93 -4.18
CA ASP A 430 -10.10 -8.54 -5.27
C ASP A 430 -11.00 -7.34 -4.89
N ARG A 431 -11.43 -7.30 -3.62
CA ARG A 431 -12.23 -6.20 -3.03
C ARG A 431 -11.37 -5.01 -2.58
N GLY A 432 -10.05 -5.14 -2.69
CA GLY A 432 -9.08 -4.13 -2.34
C GLY A 432 -9.01 -2.96 -3.32
N GLY A 433 -8.15 -2.00 -3.00
CA GLY A 433 -7.83 -0.92 -3.95
C GLY A 433 -7.06 -1.44 -5.16
N THR A 434 -6.87 -0.58 -6.16
CA THR A 434 -6.22 -0.94 -7.42
C THR A 434 -4.85 -1.60 -7.22
N LEU A 435 -3.96 -1.06 -6.36
CA LEU A 435 -2.64 -1.67 -6.14
C LEU A 435 -2.72 -3.03 -5.43
N GLN A 436 -3.77 -3.32 -4.66
CA GLN A 436 -3.91 -4.61 -3.97
C GLN A 436 -4.31 -5.76 -4.91
N LYS A 437 -4.72 -5.45 -6.14
CA LYS A 437 -5.12 -6.46 -7.14
C LYS A 437 -4.34 -6.38 -8.46
N SER A 438 -3.36 -5.48 -8.55
CA SER A 438 -2.60 -5.23 -9.78
C SER A 438 -1.17 -5.79 -9.72
N PHE A 439 -0.54 -5.86 -10.90
CA PHE A 439 0.83 -6.34 -11.03
C PHE A 439 1.87 -5.30 -10.60
N ASP A 440 1.58 -4.02 -10.82
CA ASP A 440 2.45 -2.93 -10.35
C ASP A 440 2.45 -2.83 -8.82
N GLY A 441 1.30 -3.05 -8.16
CA GLY A 441 1.22 -3.10 -6.71
C GLY A 441 2.01 -4.26 -6.12
N LEU A 442 1.95 -5.45 -6.74
CA LEU A 442 2.80 -6.58 -6.39
C LEU A 442 4.29 -6.19 -6.42
N LEU A 443 4.75 -5.61 -7.53
CA LEU A 443 6.17 -5.27 -7.67
C LEU A 443 6.60 -4.15 -6.72
N ARG A 444 5.80 -3.08 -6.56
CA ARG A 444 6.08 -1.99 -5.61
C ARG A 444 6.19 -2.52 -4.19
N GLY A 445 5.19 -3.30 -3.74
CA GLY A 445 5.16 -3.86 -2.38
C GLY A 445 6.35 -4.79 -2.11
N ILE A 446 6.69 -5.67 -3.04
CA ILE A 446 7.83 -6.60 -2.88
C ILE A 446 9.16 -5.86 -2.97
N LEU A 447 9.35 -4.94 -3.93
CA LEU A 447 10.58 -4.15 -4.05
C LEU A 447 10.83 -3.31 -2.81
N PHE A 448 9.80 -2.63 -2.30
CA PHE A 448 9.89 -1.83 -1.09
C PHE A 448 10.33 -2.67 0.11
N GLN A 449 9.74 -3.86 0.31
CA GLN A 449 10.13 -4.78 1.41
C GLN A 449 11.57 -5.29 1.26
N ILE A 450 11.99 -5.65 0.05
CA ILE A 450 13.36 -6.12 -0.24
C ILE A 450 14.37 -5.02 0.04
N LEU A 451 14.16 -3.83 -0.54
CA LEU A 451 15.09 -2.72 -0.46
C LEU A 451 15.13 -2.08 0.93
N SER A 452 14.00 -2.08 1.65
CA SER A 452 13.96 -1.69 3.05
C SER A 452 14.78 -2.63 3.93
N SER A 453 14.80 -3.92 3.58
CA SER A 453 15.50 -4.95 4.35
C SER A 453 17.00 -5.02 4.03
N ILE A 454 17.36 -4.97 2.74
CA ILE A 454 18.75 -5.00 2.24
C ILE A 454 19.01 -3.69 1.47
N ARG A 455 19.43 -2.67 2.21
CA ARG A 455 19.73 -1.33 1.66
C ARG A 455 20.87 -1.34 0.65
N GLN A 456 21.77 -2.32 0.71
CA GLN A 456 22.88 -2.50 -0.23
C GLN A 456 22.40 -2.75 -1.68
N LEU A 457 21.14 -3.12 -1.89
CA LEU A 457 20.53 -3.31 -3.21
C LEU A 457 19.98 -2.01 -3.81
N LEU A 458 19.82 -0.93 -3.03
CA LEU A 458 19.30 0.36 -3.53
C LEU A 458 20.08 0.93 -4.72
N PRO A 459 21.42 0.86 -4.77
CA PRO A 459 22.20 1.24 -5.95
C PRO A 459 21.74 0.63 -7.28
N LEU A 460 21.24 -0.61 -7.24
CA LEU A 460 20.82 -1.35 -8.44
C LEU A 460 19.54 -0.82 -9.05
N VAL A 461 18.69 -0.16 -8.25
CA VAL A 461 17.39 0.35 -8.71
C VAL A 461 17.42 1.82 -9.11
N ILE A 462 18.49 2.55 -8.78
CA ILE A 462 18.66 3.96 -9.15
C ILE A 462 18.50 4.22 -10.66
N PRO A 463 19.06 3.39 -11.58
CA PRO A 463 18.85 3.61 -13.01
C PRO A 463 17.38 3.56 -13.43
N ALA A 464 16.59 2.65 -12.83
CA ALA A 464 15.15 2.56 -13.05
C ALA A 464 14.39 3.70 -12.35
N TYR A 465 14.82 4.13 -11.17
CA TYR A 465 14.21 5.27 -10.46
C TYR A 465 14.42 6.61 -11.20
N ARG A 466 15.61 6.85 -11.76
CA ARG A 466 15.85 8.07 -12.58
C ARG A 466 14.94 8.13 -13.80
N SER A 467 14.48 6.96 -14.24
CA SER A 467 13.66 6.75 -15.42
C SER A 467 12.17 6.96 -15.18
N THR A 468 11.76 7.04 -13.91
CA THR A 468 10.36 7.24 -13.52
C THR A 468 9.98 8.70 -13.30
N ARG A 469 10.92 9.63 -13.52
CA ARG A 469 10.67 11.07 -13.37
C ARG A 469 9.98 11.62 -14.62
N ARG A 470 8.80 12.20 -14.45
CA ARG A 470 8.03 12.89 -15.49
C ARG A 470 7.67 14.29 -14.99
N GLY A 471 8.41 15.31 -15.45
CA GLY A 471 8.30 16.65 -14.89
C GLY A 471 8.65 16.66 -13.40
N ASP A 472 7.71 17.15 -12.58
CA ASP A 472 7.80 17.16 -11.11
C ASP A 472 7.23 15.89 -10.44
N LEU A 473 6.59 14.99 -11.20
CA LEU A 473 5.96 13.77 -10.69
C LEU A 473 6.86 12.54 -10.85
N GLN A 474 6.77 11.62 -9.88
CA GLN A 474 7.47 10.34 -9.88
C GLN A 474 6.47 9.20 -10.14
N VAL A 475 6.52 8.59 -11.33
CA VAL A 475 5.54 7.58 -11.77
C VAL A 475 6.25 6.26 -12.12
N TRP A 476 6.01 5.22 -11.31
CA TRP A 476 6.52 3.87 -11.58
C TRP A 476 5.61 3.11 -12.54
N GLU A 477 6.03 3.03 -13.80
CA GLU A 477 5.48 2.09 -14.78
C GLU A 477 6.00 0.65 -14.55
N VAL A 478 5.20 -0.34 -14.98
CA VAL A 478 5.49 -1.77 -14.77
C VAL A 478 6.84 -2.19 -15.35
N ASN A 479 7.23 -1.67 -16.51
CA ASN A 479 8.52 -1.95 -17.14
C ASN A 479 9.70 -1.51 -16.26
N TYR A 480 9.63 -0.35 -15.60
CA TYR A 480 10.68 0.12 -14.69
C TYR A 480 10.73 -0.68 -13.40
N LEU A 481 9.58 -1.06 -12.87
CA LEU A 481 9.48 -1.96 -11.71
C LEU A 481 10.08 -3.34 -12.04
N LEU A 482 9.77 -3.89 -13.21
CA LEU A 482 10.36 -5.14 -13.69
C LEU A 482 11.87 -5.01 -13.90
N SER A 483 12.36 -3.89 -14.44
CA SER A 483 13.79 -3.62 -14.61
C SER A 483 14.51 -3.56 -13.26
N ALA A 484 13.96 -2.83 -12.29
CA ALA A 484 14.49 -2.74 -10.93
C ALA A 484 14.55 -4.11 -10.25
N PHE A 485 13.48 -4.90 -10.39
CA PHE A 485 13.43 -6.25 -9.85
C PHE A 485 14.44 -7.18 -10.55
N ASP A 486 14.54 -7.13 -11.88
CA ASP A 486 15.50 -7.94 -12.63
C ASP A 486 16.95 -7.59 -12.29
N ALA A 487 17.27 -6.32 -12.03
CA ALA A 487 18.58 -5.89 -11.55
C ALA A 487 18.94 -6.54 -10.22
N ILE A 488 17.99 -6.66 -9.28
CA ILE A 488 18.18 -7.37 -8.01
C ILE A 488 18.35 -8.88 -8.26
N LEU A 489 17.59 -9.47 -9.18
CA LEU A 489 17.69 -10.90 -9.48
C LEU A 489 19.00 -11.28 -10.19
N SER A 490 19.60 -10.35 -10.92
CA SER A 490 20.79 -10.58 -11.75
C SER A 490 22.11 -10.16 -11.08
N GLN A 491 22.06 -9.55 -9.90
CA GLN A 491 23.25 -9.03 -9.22
C GLN A 491 24.23 -10.11 -8.78
N THR A 492 25.51 -9.75 -8.73
CA THR A 492 26.63 -10.66 -8.40
C THR A 492 27.50 -10.15 -7.24
N ALA A 493 27.12 -9.04 -6.63
CA ALA A 493 27.89 -8.38 -5.58
C ALA A 493 27.77 -9.16 -4.26
N ILE A 494 26.54 -9.35 -3.78
CA ILE A 494 26.25 -9.86 -2.43
C ILE A 494 25.43 -11.14 -2.48
N LYS A 495 25.62 -12.06 -1.53
CA LYS A 495 24.78 -13.27 -1.44
C LYS A 495 23.44 -12.89 -0.84
N VAL A 496 22.36 -13.04 -1.60
CA VAL A 496 21.00 -12.68 -1.19
C VAL A 496 20.08 -13.88 -1.33
N ARG A 497 19.23 -14.14 -0.34
CA ARG A 497 18.10 -15.06 -0.44
C ARG A 497 16.79 -14.33 -0.28
N LEU A 498 15.98 -14.34 -1.33
CA LEU A 498 14.64 -13.79 -1.33
C LEU A 498 13.64 -14.93 -1.17
N CYS A 499 12.79 -14.88 -0.15
CA CYS A 499 11.67 -15.78 0.03
C CYS A 499 10.37 -14.98 -0.09
N LEU A 500 9.67 -15.16 -1.20
CA LEU A 500 8.46 -14.42 -1.55
C LEU A 500 7.23 -15.25 -1.18
N PHE A 501 6.29 -14.63 -0.46
CA PHE A 501 5.00 -15.21 -0.11
C PHE A 501 3.89 -14.46 -0.85
N LEU A 502 3.34 -15.09 -1.88
CA LEU A 502 2.33 -14.48 -2.76
C LEU A 502 0.97 -15.15 -2.54
N ASP A 503 0.07 -14.50 -1.81
CA ASP A 503 -1.23 -15.08 -1.47
C ASP A 503 -2.32 -14.68 -2.47
N ALA A 504 -3.27 -15.61 -2.71
CA ALA A 504 -4.49 -15.40 -3.48
C ALA A 504 -4.26 -14.97 -4.94
N LEU A 505 -3.38 -15.64 -5.68
CA LEU A 505 -3.11 -15.31 -7.09
C LEU A 505 -4.35 -15.36 -8.01
N ASP A 506 -5.39 -16.08 -7.62
CA ASP A 506 -6.69 -16.06 -8.32
C ASP A 506 -7.42 -14.73 -8.19
N GLU A 507 -7.08 -13.88 -7.22
CA GLU A 507 -7.62 -12.52 -7.01
C GLU A 507 -6.83 -11.43 -7.75
N TYR A 508 -5.82 -11.80 -8.54
CA TYR A 508 -5.17 -10.89 -9.47
C TYR A 508 -6.16 -10.50 -10.58
N SER A 509 -6.34 -9.19 -10.82
CA SER A 509 -7.33 -8.68 -11.79
C SER A 509 -6.83 -8.64 -13.24
N GLY A 510 -5.55 -8.89 -13.49
CA GLY A 510 -4.98 -8.90 -14.84
C GLY A 510 -4.88 -10.29 -15.46
N ASP A 511 -3.97 -10.46 -16.42
CA ASP A 511 -3.81 -11.72 -17.15
C ASP A 511 -3.14 -12.82 -16.30
N HIS A 512 -3.92 -13.81 -15.85
CA HIS A 512 -3.40 -14.96 -15.10
C HIS A 512 -2.35 -15.77 -15.88
N LYS A 513 -2.40 -15.77 -17.22
CA LYS A 513 -1.38 -16.45 -18.04
C LYS A 513 -0.04 -15.71 -17.96
N GLY A 514 -0.06 -14.39 -18.08
CA GLY A 514 1.10 -13.53 -17.85
C GLY A 514 1.68 -13.66 -16.44
N MET A 515 0.83 -13.71 -15.41
CA MET A 515 1.25 -13.95 -14.02
C MET A 515 1.94 -15.32 -13.88
N ALA A 516 1.36 -16.38 -14.44
CA ALA A 516 1.96 -17.71 -14.39
C ALA A 516 3.33 -17.77 -15.11
N GLN A 517 3.47 -17.06 -16.24
CA GLN A 517 4.75 -16.92 -16.95
C GLN A 517 5.79 -16.17 -16.12
N PHE A 518 5.38 -15.10 -15.44
CA PHE A 518 6.24 -14.34 -14.54
C PHE A 518 6.78 -15.23 -13.39
N LEU A 519 5.91 -15.96 -12.69
CA LEU A 519 6.31 -16.89 -11.63
C LEU A 519 7.30 -17.95 -12.11
N ARG A 520 7.07 -18.50 -13.30
CA ARG A 520 8.03 -19.43 -13.90
C ARG A 520 9.37 -18.77 -14.18
N LYS A 521 9.37 -17.56 -14.75
CA LYS A 521 10.60 -16.81 -15.08
C LYS A 521 11.44 -16.49 -13.85
N ILE A 522 10.81 -16.10 -12.73
CA ILE A 522 11.53 -15.83 -11.47
C ILE A 522 12.01 -17.12 -10.79
N GLY A 523 11.34 -18.25 -11.04
CA GLY A 523 11.71 -19.58 -10.54
C GLY A 523 12.78 -20.30 -11.37
N VAL A 524 13.36 -19.68 -12.41
CA VAL A 524 14.47 -20.27 -13.19
C VAL A 524 15.82 -19.88 -12.57
N ASP A 525 16.74 -20.84 -12.50
CA ASP A 525 18.12 -20.57 -12.10
C ASP A 525 18.83 -19.65 -13.11
N ARG A 526 19.38 -18.55 -12.60
CA ARG A 526 20.16 -17.61 -13.40
C ARG A 526 21.64 -17.91 -13.25
N PRO A 527 22.40 -18.09 -14.34
CA PRO A 527 23.84 -18.31 -14.25
C PRO A 527 24.53 -17.10 -13.60
N ARG A 528 25.52 -17.34 -12.73
CA ARG A 528 26.40 -16.33 -12.11
C ARG A 528 25.76 -15.36 -11.11
N THR A 529 24.43 -15.36 -10.94
CA THR A 529 23.78 -14.53 -9.92
C THR A 529 24.17 -14.97 -8.52
N LYS A 530 24.24 -14.03 -7.58
CA LYS A 530 24.31 -14.31 -6.14
C LYS A 530 22.95 -14.14 -5.43
N THR A 531 21.88 -13.89 -6.19
CA THR A 531 20.51 -13.83 -5.66
C THR A 531 19.81 -15.18 -5.86
N LEU A 532 19.40 -15.80 -4.77
CA LEU A 532 18.52 -16.97 -4.74
C LEU A 532 17.08 -16.49 -4.53
N VAL A 533 16.12 -16.96 -5.34
CA VAL A 533 14.70 -16.65 -5.14
C VAL A 533 13.92 -17.93 -4.85
N LYS A 534 13.11 -17.89 -3.80
CA LYS A 534 12.09 -18.87 -3.48
C LYS A 534 10.75 -18.18 -3.48
N VAL A 535 9.73 -18.83 -4.04
CA VAL A 535 8.36 -18.32 -4.06
C VAL A 535 7.43 -19.40 -3.54
N CYS A 536 6.79 -19.12 -2.41
CA CYS A 536 5.59 -19.82 -1.98
C CYS A 536 4.39 -18.99 -2.43
N PHE A 537 3.48 -19.59 -3.18
CA PHE A 537 2.28 -18.90 -3.61
C PHE A 537 1.02 -19.71 -3.35
N SER A 538 -0.09 -19.02 -3.13
CA SER A 538 -1.39 -19.63 -2.89
C SER A 538 -2.39 -19.26 -3.99
N SER A 539 -3.28 -20.19 -4.33
CA SER A 539 -4.41 -19.89 -5.22
C SER A 539 -5.54 -20.91 -5.11
N ARG A 540 -6.70 -20.58 -5.71
CA ARG A 540 -7.67 -21.59 -6.18
C ARG A 540 -7.04 -22.46 -7.29
N PRO A 541 -7.49 -23.70 -7.47
CA PRO A 541 -7.02 -24.59 -8.54
C PRO A 541 -7.68 -24.21 -9.88
N LEU A 542 -7.46 -22.97 -10.35
CA LEU A 542 -7.90 -22.55 -11.68
C LEU A 542 -7.17 -23.38 -12.75
N GLN A 543 -7.86 -23.72 -13.85
CA GLN A 543 -7.31 -24.58 -14.90
C GLN A 543 -5.95 -24.07 -15.41
N ILE A 544 -5.81 -22.76 -15.59
CA ILE A 544 -4.54 -22.14 -16.02
C ILE A 544 -3.37 -22.41 -15.07
N PHE A 545 -3.62 -22.44 -13.76
CA PHE A 545 -2.58 -22.73 -12.77
C PHE A 545 -2.31 -24.23 -12.67
N LEU A 546 -3.34 -25.07 -12.77
CA LEU A 546 -3.19 -26.52 -12.88
C LEU A 546 -2.29 -26.87 -14.07
N ASP A 547 -2.60 -26.36 -15.26
CA ASP A 547 -1.84 -26.63 -16.49
C ASP A 547 -0.36 -26.21 -16.41
N LYS A 548 -0.05 -25.17 -15.61
CA LYS A 548 1.30 -24.60 -15.54
C LYS A 548 2.15 -25.09 -14.37
N PHE A 549 1.50 -25.51 -13.28
CA PHE A 549 2.15 -25.78 -12.01
C PHE A 549 1.87 -27.18 -11.45
N GLN A 550 1.14 -28.02 -12.18
CA GLN A 550 1.03 -29.44 -11.88
C GLN A 550 2.43 -30.07 -11.79
N GLY A 551 2.74 -30.70 -10.65
CA GLY A 551 4.04 -31.32 -10.35
C GLY A 551 5.01 -30.46 -9.54
N LEU A 552 4.69 -29.18 -9.23
CA LEU A 552 5.42 -28.42 -8.21
C LEU A 552 5.20 -29.03 -6.81
N PRO A 553 6.16 -28.88 -5.88
CA PRO A 553 5.92 -29.20 -4.48
C PRO A 553 4.80 -28.32 -3.93
N GLY A 554 3.95 -28.90 -3.09
CA GLY A 554 2.72 -28.26 -2.67
C GLY A 554 1.66 -29.26 -2.25
N PHE A 555 0.52 -28.74 -1.79
CA PHE A 555 -0.60 -29.56 -1.31
C PHE A 555 -1.91 -28.79 -1.41
N ARG A 556 -3.02 -29.51 -1.22
CA ARG A 556 -4.36 -28.92 -1.08
C ARG A 556 -4.67 -28.77 0.41
N ILE A 557 -4.83 -27.55 0.88
CA ILE A 557 -4.94 -27.26 2.32
C ILE A 557 -6.14 -27.94 2.99
N GLN A 558 -7.29 -28.06 2.31
CA GLN A 558 -8.46 -28.70 2.90
C GLN A 558 -8.28 -30.19 3.21
N ASP A 559 -7.26 -30.84 2.66
CA ASP A 559 -6.97 -32.25 2.94
C ASP A 559 -6.30 -32.41 4.34
N PHE A 560 -5.86 -31.31 4.96
CA PHE A 560 -5.09 -31.31 6.22
C PHE A 560 -5.74 -30.50 7.36
N THR A 561 -6.78 -29.71 7.10
CA THR A 561 -7.38 -28.80 8.10
C THR A 561 -8.46 -29.42 8.99
N LYS A 562 -8.73 -30.73 8.88
CA LYS A 562 -9.81 -31.38 9.67
C LYS A 562 -9.67 -31.18 11.18
N GLU A 563 -8.46 -31.35 11.71
CA GLU A 563 -8.18 -31.17 13.15
C GLU A 563 -8.16 -29.69 13.52
N ASP A 564 -7.60 -28.83 12.66
CA ASP A 564 -7.60 -27.37 12.85
C ASP A 564 -9.01 -26.81 12.97
N VAL A 565 -9.94 -27.27 12.13
CA VAL A 565 -11.36 -26.84 12.19
C VAL A 565 -11.95 -27.13 13.57
N LEU A 566 -11.67 -28.29 14.17
CA LEU A 566 -12.15 -28.63 15.50
C LEU A 566 -11.54 -27.72 16.58
N LEU A 567 -10.25 -27.38 16.46
CA LEU A 567 -9.60 -26.42 17.36
C LEU A 567 -10.26 -25.04 17.28
N VAL A 568 -10.57 -24.58 16.06
CA VAL A 568 -11.26 -23.30 15.86
C VAL A 568 -12.68 -23.32 16.44
N VAL A 569 -13.44 -24.41 16.25
CA VAL A 569 -14.77 -24.58 16.85
C VAL A 569 -14.69 -24.43 18.38
N LYS A 570 -13.77 -25.16 19.01
CA LYS A 570 -13.57 -25.14 20.47
C LYS A 570 -13.20 -23.76 20.97
N ALA A 571 -12.23 -23.11 20.34
CA ALA A 571 -11.80 -21.77 20.71
C ALA A 571 -12.97 -20.77 20.62
N ARG A 572 -13.71 -20.79 19.52
CA ARG A 572 -14.83 -19.87 19.27
C ARG A 572 -16.02 -20.13 20.18
N MET A 573 -16.33 -21.39 20.50
CA MET A 573 -17.34 -21.73 21.51
C MET A 573 -16.94 -21.25 22.90
N ALA A 574 -15.66 -21.40 23.27
CA ALA A 574 -15.13 -20.96 24.56
C ALA A 574 -15.14 -19.43 24.75
N GLU A 575 -15.18 -18.65 23.66
CA GLU A 575 -15.35 -17.18 23.73
C GLU A 575 -16.74 -16.77 24.26
N ASN A 576 -17.76 -17.63 24.12
CA ASN A 576 -19.07 -17.37 24.69
C ASN A 576 -19.10 -17.81 26.16
N GLU A 577 -19.26 -16.86 27.09
CA GLU A 577 -19.20 -17.12 28.54
C GLU A 577 -20.16 -18.22 29.00
N ARG A 578 -21.37 -18.27 28.45
CA ARG A 578 -22.36 -19.29 28.79
C ARG A 578 -21.94 -20.66 28.28
N MET A 579 -21.45 -20.74 27.04
CA MET A 579 -20.99 -22.01 26.46
C MET A 579 -19.76 -22.55 27.21
N LEU A 580 -18.87 -21.65 27.63
CA LEU A 580 -17.70 -21.99 28.44
C LEU A 580 -18.09 -22.66 29.77
N GLN A 581 -19.20 -22.24 30.39
CA GLN A 581 -19.72 -22.88 31.60
C GLN A 581 -20.16 -24.33 31.35
N TYR A 582 -20.78 -24.63 30.21
CA TYR A 582 -21.15 -26.00 29.83
C TYR A 582 -19.90 -26.84 29.52
N MET A 583 -18.92 -26.26 28.82
CA MET A 583 -17.63 -26.91 28.54
C MET A 583 -16.85 -27.25 29.81
N GLN A 584 -16.97 -26.44 30.86
CA GLN A 584 -16.30 -26.61 32.15
C GLN A 584 -17.24 -27.20 33.23
N SER A 585 -18.43 -27.67 32.84
CA SER A 585 -19.43 -28.15 33.78
C SER A 585 -18.94 -29.41 34.50
N PRO A 586 -19.17 -29.56 35.81
CA PRO A 586 -18.89 -30.82 36.50
C PRO A 586 -19.80 -31.97 36.03
N ASP A 587 -20.88 -31.68 35.30
CA ASP A 587 -21.75 -32.68 34.69
C ASP A 587 -21.15 -33.20 33.37
N MET A 588 -20.70 -34.45 33.37
CA MET A 588 -20.14 -35.12 32.19
C MET A 588 -21.14 -35.19 31.03
N SER A 589 -22.44 -35.19 31.27
CA SER A 589 -23.45 -35.23 30.21
C SER A 589 -23.49 -33.93 29.41
N GLU A 590 -23.32 -32.78 30.08
CA GLU A 590 -23.24 -31.46 29.45
C GLU A 590 -21.96 -31.32 28.63
N GLN A 591 -20.82 -31.73 29.17
CA GLN A 591 -19.55 -31.74 28.44
C GLN A 591 -19.61 -32.62 27.20
N ASN A 592 -20.17 -33.83 27.33
CA ASN A 592 -20.33 -34.76 26.20
C ASN A 592 -21.27 -34.19 25.13
N ALA A 593 -22.33 -33.48 25.53
CA ALA A 593 -23.25 -32.84 24.59
C ALA A 593 -22.56 -31.72 23.81
N VAL A 594 -21.75 -30.88 24.47
CA VAL A 594 -20.94 -29.86 23.79
C VAL A 594 -19.94 -30.52 22.84
N GLN A 595 -19.22 -31.55 23.28
CA GLN A 595 -18.24 -32.25 22.44
C GLN A 595 -18.90 -32.89 21.20
N ALA A 596 -20.10 -33.46 21.34
CA ALA A 596 -20.85 -34.01 20.22
C ALA A 596 -21.22 -32.92 19.20
N LEU A 597 -21.64 -31.74 19.69
CA LEU A 597 -21.94 -30.58 18.86
C LEU A 597 -20.69 -30.07 18.13
N GLU A 598 -19.55 -29.95 18.83
CA GLU A 598 -18.27 -29.54 18.25
C GLU A 598 -17.85 -30.44 17.08
N LEU A 599 -17.93 -31.77 17.28
CA LEU A 599 -17.56 -32.75 16.28
C LEU A 599 -18.48 -32.70 15.05
N GLU A 600 -19.78 -32.53 15.25
CA GLU A 600 -20.73 -32.46 14.14
C GLU A 600 -20.57 -31.15 13.35
N ILE A 601 -20.32 -30.02 14.01
CA ILE A 601 -20.00 -28.74 13.33
C ILE A 601 -18.72 -28.88 12.51
N ALA A 602 -17.65 -29.41 13.11
CA ALA A 602 -16.37 -29.59 12.43
C ALA A 602 -16.49 -30.50 11.21
N LYS A 603 -17.26 -31.58 11.33
CA LYS A 603 -17.54 -32.52 10.23
C LYS A 603 -18.31 -31.85 9.09
N ARG A 604 -19.33 -31.05 9.41
CA ARG A 604 -20.17 -30.37 8.40
C ARG A 604 -19.45 -29.24 7.68
N ALA A 605 -18.47 -28.60 8.32
CA ALA A 605 -17.71 -27.51 7.71
C ALA A 605 -16.86 -27.93 6.49
N ASP A 606 -16.50 -29.22 6.35
CA ASP A 606 -15.69 -29.77 5.24
C ASP A 606 -14.47 -28.90 4.86
N GLY A 607 -13.79 -28.33 5.86
CA GLY A 607 -12.61 -27.49 5.67
C GLY A 607 -12.89 -26.06 5.17
N VAL A 608 -14.15 -25.59 5.23
CA VAL A 608 -14.56 -24.24 4.82
C VAL A 608 -14.77 -23.35 6.06
N PHE A 609 -13.76 -22.56 6.42
CA PHE A 609 -13.76 -21.72 7.63
C PHE A 609 -14.79 -20.58 7.58
N LEU A 610 -15.15 -20.08 6.39
CA LEU A 610 -16.22 -19.07 6.29
C LEU A 610 -17.59 -19.67 6.66
N TRP A 611 -17.86 -20.91 6.24
CA TRP A 611 -19.08 -21.61 6.64
C TRP A 611 -19.10 -21.81 8.15
N LEU A 612 -17.97 -22.24 8.71
CA LEU A 612 -17.80 -22.40 10.14
C LEU A 612 -18.11 -21.11 10.91
N LYS A 613 -17.56 -19.97 10.47
CA LYS A 613 -17.82 -18.66 11.07
C LYS A 613 -19.31 -18.32 11.06
N LEU A 614 -19.95 -18.41 9.89
CA LEU A 614 -21.37 -18.05 9.72
C LEU A 614 -22.28 -18.93 10.58
N VAL A 615 -22.02 -20.24 10.61
CA VAL A 615 -22.81 -21.19 11.40
C VAL A 615 -22.58 -21.03 12.90
N LEU A 616 -21.34 -20.83 13.33
CA LEU A 616 -21.06 -20.56 14.75
C LEU A 616 -21.68 -19.25 15.21
N ASP A 617 -21.61 -18.20 14.41
CA ASP A 617 -22.24 -16.91 14.76
C ASP A 617 -23.77 -17.08 14.88
N GLU A 618 -24.44 -17.81 13.97
CA GLU A 618 -25.89 -18.12 14.06
C GLU A 618 -26.23 -18.97 15.31
N LEU A 619 -25.50 -20.05 15.57
CA LEU A 619 -25.76 -20.93 16.72
C LEU A 619 -25.47 -20.26 18.06
N LEU A 620 -24.39 -19.48 18.15
CA LEU A 620 -24.03 -18.77 19.38
C LEU A 620 -24.96 -17.58 19.65
N GLU A 621 -25.57 -16.98 18.62
CA GLU A 621 -26.64 -15.99 18.76
C GLU A 621 -27.93 -16.66 19.30
N GLU A 622 -28.37 -17.79 18.73
CA GLU A 622 -29.52 -18.55 19.27
C GLU A 622 -29.30 -18.99 20.72
N PHE A 623 -28.08 -19.42 21.05
CA PHE A 623 -27.72 -19.80 22.41
C PHE A 623 -27.76 -18.63 23.38
N GLN A 624 -27.34 -17.43 22.94
CA GLN A 624 -27.46 -16.20 23.72
C GLN A 624 -28.93 -15.83 23.95
N ASP A 625 -29.79 -16.07 22.95
CA ASP A 625 -31.24 -15.80 23.03
C ASP A 625 -32.02 -16.82 23.87
N GLY A 626 -31.35 -17.85 24.39
CA GLY A 626 -31.93 -18.77 25.37
C GLY A 626 -31.98 -20.24 24.94
N ALA A 627 -31.59 -20.56 23.71
CA ALA A 627 -31.62 -21.93 23.20
C ALA A 627 -30.78 -22.88 24.06
N ASN A 628 -31.19 -24.14 24.17
CA ASN A 628 -30.42 -25.21 24.82
C ASN A 628 -29.60 -26.02 23.80
N LEU A 629 -28.65 -26.84 24.28
CA LEU A 629 -27.75 -27.62 23.40
C LEU A 629 -28.48 -28.55 22.42
N HIS A 630 -29.64 -29.08 22.80
CA HIS A 630 -30.44 -29.93 21.92
C HIS A 630 -31.11 -29.10 20.80
N GLU A 631 -31.63 -27.92 21.11
CA GLU A 631 -32.16 -26.98 20.11
C GLU A 631 -31.07 -26.55 19.13
N LEU A 632 -29.87 -26.23 19.60
CA LEU A 632 -28.73 -25.92 18.72
C LEU A 632 -28.40 -27.09 17.79
N GLY A 633 -28.41 -28.32 18.31
CA GLY A 633 -28.22 -29.54 17.51
C GLY A 633 -29.29 -29.68 16.43
N GLN A 634 -30.56 -29.40 16.74
CA GLN A 634 -31.65 -29.41 15.77
C GLN A 634 -31.46 -28.31 14.71
N THR A 635 -31.13 -27.09 15.12
CA THR A 635 -30.83 -25.99 14.19
C THR A 635 -29.71 -26.39 13.24
N LEU A 636 -28.59 -26.90 13.76
CA LEU A 636 -27.45 -27.35 12.96
C LEU A 636 -27.82 -28.37 11.89
N LEU A 637 -28.73 -29.31 12.19
CA LEU A 637 -29.19 -30.31 11.22
C LEU A 637 -29.94 -29.69 10.04
N THR A 638 -30.61 -28.56 10.24
CA THR A 638 -31.33 -27.81 9.19
C THR A 638 -30.42 -26.89 8.37
N LEU A 639 -29.21 -26.60 8.84
CA LEU A 639 -28.27 -25.74 8.15
C LEU A 639 -27.69 -26.44 6.91
N PRO A 640 -27.68 -25.78 5.74
CA PRO A 640 -27.01 -26.30 4.56
C PRO A 640 -25.51 -26.47 4.81
N THR A 641 -24.88 -27.49 4.22
CA THR A 641 -23.44 -27.79 4.42
C THR A 641 -22.53 -27.10 3.41
N ASP A 642 -23.08 -26.52 2.34
CA ASP A 642 -22.34 -25.73 1.37
C ASP A 642 -22.69 -24.24 1.47
N LEU A 643 -21.74 -23.38 1.08
CA LEU A 643 -21.89 -21.93 1.18
C LEU A 643 -23.00 -21.36 0.29
N GLU A 644 -23.25 -21.97 -0.88
CA GLU A 644 -24.19 -21.42 -1.86
C GLU A 644 -25.63 -21.63 -1.40
N SER A 645 -25.97 -22.85 -0.97
CA SER A 645 -27.24 -23.16 -0.34
C SER A 645 -27.43 -22.37 0.96
N TYR A 646 -26.35 -22.13 1.72
CA TYR A 646 -26.40 -21.27 2.91
C TYR A 646 -26.75 -19.82 2.54
N TYR A 647 -26.10 -19.23 1.53
CA TYR A 647 -26.43 -17.89 1.04
C TYR A 647 -27.86 -17.81 0.52
N GLN A 648 -28.31 -18.81 -0.24
CA GLN A 648 -29.70 -18.88 -0.71
C GLN A 648 -30.69 -18.88 0.46
N ARG A 649 -30.44 -19.66 1.52
CA ARG A 649 -31.25 -19.66 2.75
C ARG A 649 -31.24 -18.29 3.44
N VAL A 650 -30.10 -17.62 3.50
CA VAL A 650 -30.00 -16.26 4.07
C VAL A 650 -30.87 -15.29 3.27
N LEU A 651 -30.80 -15.33 1.93
CA LEU A 651 -31.64 -14.51 1.08
C LEU A 651 -33.13 -14.84 1.24
N GLU A 652 -33.49 -16.11 1.35
CA GLU A 652 -34.87 -16.59 1.53
C GLU A 652 -35.50 -16.12 2.84
N ARG A 653 -34.69 -16.01 3.91
CA ARG A 653 -35.10 -15.52 5.23
C ARG A 653 -35.39 -14.02 5.28
N ILE A 654 -34.88 -13.24 4.32
CA ILE A 654 -35.17 -11.81 4.27
C ILE A 654 -36.69 -11.61 4.10
N PRO A 655 -37.35 -10.84 5.00
CA PRO A 655 -38.78 -10.59 4.92
C PRO A 655 -39.21 -10.06 3.55
N HIS A 656 -40.34 -10.54 3.02
CA HIS A 656 -40.83 -10.18 1.67
C HIS A 656 -40.88 -8.66 1.42
N ARG A 657 -41.26 -7.87 2.44
CA ARG A 657 -41.31 -6.41 2.38
C ARG A 657 -39.96 -5.73 2.10
N TYR A 658 -38.84 -6.41 2.31
CA TYR A 658 -37.50 -5.88 2.10
C TYR A 658 -36.83 -6.45 0.84
N GLN A 659 -37.48 -7.29 0.05
CA GLN A 659 -36.82 -7.97 -1.09
C GLN A 659 -36.32 -6.99 -2.15
N GLU A 660 -37.10 -5.98 -2.51
CA GLU A 660 -36.64 -4.94 -3.46
C GLU A 660 -35.48 -4.12 -2.89
N GLU A 661 -35.57 -3.70 -1.62
CA GLU A 661 -34.47 -3.01 -0.94
C GLU A 661 -33.20 -3.87 -0.94
N SER A 662 -33.35 -5.17 -0.68
CA SER A 662 -32.24 -6.13 -0.67
C SER A 662 -31.61 -6.27 -2.05
N ARG A 663 -32.45 -6.39 -3.09
CA ARG A 663 -32.00 -6.45 -4.49
C ARG A 663 -31.17 -5.20 -4.84
N VAL A 664 -31.67 -4.01 -4.52
CA VAL A 664 -30.96 -2.74 -4.76
C VAL A 664 -29.62 -2.73 -4.01
N MET A 665 -29.58 -3.12 -2.73
CA MET A 665 -28.33 -3.15 -1.96
C MET A 665 -27.29 -4.10 -2.57
N PHE A 666 -27.70 -5.31 -2.95
CA PHE A 666 -26.80 -6.27 -3.58
C PHE A 666 -26.34 -5.80 -4.96
N GLU A 667 -27.22 -5.19 -5.76
CA GLU A 667 -26.84 -4.62 -7.06
C GLU A 667 -25.84 -3.47 -6.92
N ILE A 668 -26.05 -2.52 -6.01
CA ILE A 668 -25.09 -1.43 -5.76
C ILE A 668 -23.74 -2.02 -5.32
N THR A 669 -23.74 -2.95 -4.36
CA THR A 669 -22.49 -3.53 -3.83
C THR A 669 -21.72 -4.34 -4.89
N THR A 670 -22.43 -5.05 -5.77
CA THR A 670 -21.82 -5.90 -6.81
C THR A 670 -21.36 -5.11 -8.04
N CYS A 671 -22.07 -4.06 -8.41
CA CYS A 671 -21.79 -3.21 -9.57
C CYS A 671 -20.76 -2.11 -9.27
N ALA A 672 -20.54 -1.77 -8.00
CA ALA A 672 -19.54 -0.78 -7.62
C ALA A 672 -18.13 -1.25 -8.03
N VAL A 673 -17.40 -0.38 -8.75
CA VAL A 673 -16.02 -0.63 -9.21
C VAL A 673 -15.05 -0.78 -8.02
N GLU A 674 -15.35 -0.06 -6.93
CA GLU A 674 -14.68 -0.15 -5.64
C GLU A 674 -15.72 -0.01 -4.51
N PRO A 675 -15.44 -0.52 -3.29
CA PRO A 675 -16.31 -0.33 -2.13
C PRO A 675 -16.70 1.14 -1.92
N LEU A 676 -18.00 1.44 -1.95
CA LEU A 676 -18.54 2.78 -1.71
C LEU A 676 -18.44 3.14 -0.23
N LEU A 677 -18.17 4.42 0.06
CA LEU A 677 -18.31 4.95 1.42
C LEU A 677 -19.73 4.76 1.92
N VAL A 678 -19.90 4.63 3.24
CA VAL A 678 -21.24 4.40 3.83
C VAL A 678 -22.22 5.48 3.38
N GLN A 679 -21.83 6.75 3.38
CA GLN A 679 -22.71 7.82 2.92
C GLN A 679 -23.10 7.68 1.44
N ALA A 680 -22.13 7.50 0.56
CA ALA A 680 -22.36 7.33 -0.89
C ALA A 680 -23.28 6.14 -1.20
N PHE A 681 -23.05 5.03 -0.51
CA PHE A 681 -23.86 3.83 -0.63
C PHE A 681 -25.31 4.09 -0.21
N MET A 682 -25.51 4.75 0.94
CA MET A 682 -26.83 5.05 1.47
C MET A 682 -27.58 6.05 0.59
N GLU A 683 -26.91 7.07 0.03
CA GLU A 683 -27.51 7.98 -0.96
C GLU A 683 -27.90 7.23 -2.25
N ALA A 684 -27.02 6.37 -2.78
CA ALA A 684 -27.34 5.54 -3.95
C ALA A 684 -28.53 4.60 -3.70
N PHE A 685 -28.60 4.01 -2.51
CA PHE A 685 -29.71 3.18 -2.07
C PHE A 685 -31.01 3.97 -1.95
N ASP A 686 -30.99 5.12 -1.27
CA ASP A 686 -32.16 5.99 -1.07
C ASP A 686 -32.66 6.58 -2.40
N TYR A 687 -31.78 6.80 -3.37
CA TYR A 687 -32.13 7.39 -4.67
C TYR A 687 -32.56 6.36 -5.71
N ALA A 688 -32.22 5.09 -5.54
CA ALA A 688 -32.60 4.01 -6.46
C ALA A 688 -34.08 4.06 -6.89
N PRO A 689 -35.08 4.22 -5.99
CA PRO A 689 -36.49 4.30 -6.36
C PRO A 689 -36.95 5.65 -6.93
N ILE A 690 -36.13 6.71 -6.86
CA ILE A 690 -36.51 8.06 -7.28
C ILE A 690 -36.35 8.22 -8.79
N GLU A 691 -37.38 8.64 -9.52
CA GLU A 691 -37.30 8.87 -10.97
C GLU A 691 -36.77 10.26 -11.33
N ASN A 692 -37.16 11.28 -10.55
CA ASN A 692 -36.77 12.66 -10.77
C ASN A 692 -35.63 13.06 -9.81
N LEU A 693 -34.45 13.38 -10.35
CA LEU A 693 -33.27 13.81 -9.59
C LEU A 693 -33.55 15.05 -8.72
N ALA A 694 -34.51 15.89 -9.11
CA ALA A 694 -34.92 17.04 -8.31
C ALA A 694 -35.60 16.66 -6.98
N ASP A 695 -36.03 15.41 -6.81
CA ASP A 695 -36.62 14.88 -5.58
C ASP A 695 -35.57 14.23 -4.67
N CYS A 696 -34.37 13.96 -5.17
CA CYS A 696 -33.26 13.49 -4.36
C CYS A 696 -32.90 14.57 -3.32
N ARG A 697 -32.78 14.14 -2.06
CA ARG A 697 -32.36 14.99 -0.94
C ARG A 697 -31.12 14.39 -0.31
N PRO A 698 -30.09 15.18 0.05
CA PRO A 698 -28.97 14.66 0.80
C PRO A 698 -29.47 13.98 2.07
N SER A 699 -28.82 12.88 2.45
CA SER A 699 -29.03 12.30 3.77
C SER A 699 -28.81 13.40 4.81
N THR A 700 -29.78 13.61 5.71
CA THR A 700 -29.66 14.64 6.76
C THR A 700 -28.41 14.36 7.59
N LYS A 701 -27.62 15.40 7.90
CA LYS A 701 -26.46 15.32 8.81
C LYS A 701 -26.93 14.87 10.20
N ILE A 702 -27.07 13.57 10.39
CA ILE A 702 -27.22 12.93 11.69
C ILE A 702 -25.85 13.05 12.38
N THR A 703 -25.81 13.05 13.71
CA THR A 703 -24.53 12.98 14.44
C THR A 703 -23.80 11.68 14.06
N ALA A 704 -22.50 11.75 13.69
CA ALA A 704 -21.64 10.65 13.22
C ALA A 704 -22.00 9.23 13.71
N GLY A 705 -22.11 9.05 15.04
CA GLY A 705 -22.40 7.74 15.64
C GLY A 705 -23.82 7.21 15.40
N ARG A 706 -24.83 8.09 15.27
CA ARG A 706 -26.23 7.69 15.03
C ARG A 706 -26.49 7.32 13.57
N PHE A 707 -25.70 7.84 12.64
CA PHE A 707 -25.79 7.47 11.22
C PHE A 707 -25.25 6.06 10.98
N LEU A 708 -24.05 5.75 11.51
CA LEU A 708 -23.43 4.43 11.36
C LEU A 708 -24.28 3.32 12.00
N ASP A 709 -24.82 3.50 13.22
CA ASP A 709 -25.73 2.53 13.84
C ASP A 709 -26.99 2.30 12.97
N ARG A 710 -27.57 3.37 12.40
CA ARG A 710 -28.71 3.24 11.49
C ARG A 710 -28.33 2.47 10.22
N ALA A 711 -27.18 2.78 9.61
CA ALA A 711 -26.70 2.12 8.41
C ALA A 711 -26.44 0.63 8.68
N GLU A 712 -25.80 0.28 9.81
CA GLU A 712 -25.52 -1.10 10.20
C GLU A 712 -26.81 -1.92 10.38
N ARG A 713 -27.80 -1.37 11.08
CA ARG A 713 -29.12 -2.02 11.24
C ARG A 713 -29.83 -2.21 9.91
N LEU A 714 -29.77 -1.20 9.03
CA LEU A 714 -30.39 -1.26 7.71
C LEU A 714 -29.72 -2.35 6.86
N VAL A 715 -28.39 -2.29 6.75
CA VAL A 715 -27.59 -3.27 5.99
C VAL A 715 -27.81 -4.68 6.52
N ARG A 716 -27.76 -4.90 7.84
CA ARG A 716 -27.97 -6.22 8.44
C ARG A 716 -29.35 -6.80 8.10
N SER A 717 -30.40 -5.99 8.21
CA SER A 717 -31.78 -6.43 7.95
C SER A 717 -32.12 -6.66 6.48
N ARG A 718 -31.42 -5.98 5.55
CA ARG A 718 -31.66 -6.07 4.08
C ARG A 718 -30.63 -6.96 3.37
N SER A 719 -29.55 -7.35 4.01
CA SER A 719 -28.56 -8.25 3.43
C SER A 719 -28.49 -9.61 4.11
N GLY A 720 -29.16 -9.78 5.27
CA GLY A 720 -29.01 -10.98 6.09
C GLY A 720 -27.57 -11.19 6.60
N GLY A 721 -26.78 -10.12 6.68
CA GLY A 721 -25.37 -10.17 7.08
C GLY A 721 -24.40 -10.52 5.96
N LEU A 722 -24.83 -10.55 4.69
CA LEU A 722 -23.94 -10.80 3.55
C LEU A 722 -23.20 -9.54 3.06
N ILE A 723 -23.60 -8.36 3.54
CA ILE A 723 -22.91 -7.09 3.35
C ILE A 723 -22.43 -6.61 4.72
N GLU A 724 -21.19 -6.15 4.80
CA GLU A 724 -20.56 -5.64 6.02
C GLU A 724 -20.07 -4.20 5.83
N ILE A 725 -20.10 -3.44 6.93
CA ILE A 725 -19.46 -2.13 7.04
C ILE A 725 -18.04 -2.37 7.55
N THR A 726 -17.04 -1.87 6.82
CA THR A 726 -15.63 -2.05 7.16
C THR A 726 -14.89 -0.72 7.18
N PRO A 727 -13.83 -0.58 7.99
CA PRO A 727 -12.98 0.60 7.95
C PRO A 727 -12.45 0.84 6.54
N ASN A 728 -12.44 2.11 6.11
CA ASN A 728 -11.89 2.54 4.84
C ASN A 728 -10.38 2.69 4.96
N TRP A 729 -9.67 1.59 4.78
CA TRP A 729 -8.21 1.49 4.95
C TRP A 729 -7.40 2.41 4.04
N HIS A 730 -7.98 2.87 2.94
CA HIS A 730 -7.34 3.77 1.97
C HIS A 730 -7.20 5.20 2.48
N ALA A 731 -8.27 5.76 3.06
CA ALA A 731 -8.23 7.08 3.70
C ALA A 731 -7.32 7.09 4.94
N ALA A 732 -7.12 5.92 5.54
CA ALA A 732 -6.16 5.70 6.61
C ALA A 732 -4.72 5.73 6.10
N VAL A 733 -4.39 4.98 5.05
CA VAL A 733 -3.02 4.87 4.52
C VAL A 733 -2.40 6.23 4.16
N GLN A 734 -3.20 7.18 3.68
CA GLN A 734 -2.73 8.54 3.33
C GLN A 734 -2.53 9.45 4.56
N ASP A 735 -3.16 9.13 5.69
CA ASP A 735 -3.04 9.88 6.94
C ASP A 735 -2.60 8.93 8.07
N PRO A 736 -1.32 8.96 8.46
CA PRO A 736 -0.79 8.11 9.52
C PRO A 736 -1.60 8.15 10.83
N GLN A 737 -2.29 9.26 11.13
CA GLN A 737 -3.15 9.38 12.30
C GLN A 737 -4.47 8.60 12.13
N ARG A 738 -5.08 8.64 10.94
CA ARG A 738 -6.25 7.82 10.60
C ARG A 738 -5.90 6.34 10.48
N LEU A 739 -4.77 5.97 9.87
CA LEU A 739 -4.29 4.58 9.84
C LEU A 739 -4.14 4.03 11.25
N HIS A 740 -3.54 4.82 12.13
CA HIS A 740 -3.38 4.48 13.53
C HIS A 740 -4.74 4.30 14.23
N ALA A 741 -5.70 5.20 14.01
CA ALA A 741 -7.04 5.10 14.57
C ALA A 741 -7.83 3.86 14.07
N GLN A 742 -7.73 3.50 12.79
CA GLN A 742 -8.40 2.32 12.25
C GLN A 742 -7.76 1.01 12.72
N LEU A 743 -6.43 0.94 12.72
CA LEU A 743 -5.72 -0.24 13.21
C LEU A 743 -6.02 -0.47 14.71
N SER A 744 -6.23 0.59 15.49
CA SER A 744 -6.60 0.53 16.92
C SER A 744 -8.09 0.29 17.18
N GLY A 745 -8.91 0.07 16.15
CA GLY A 745 -10.35 -0.15 16.30
C GLY A 745 -11.11 1.07 16.85
N ARG A 746 -10.55 2.27 16.73
CA ARG A 746 -11.22 3.52 17.15
C ARG A 746 -12.27 3.91 16.12
N LEU A 747 -13.45 4.32 16.60
CA LEU A 747 -14.49 4.87 15.75
C LEU A 747 -13.99 6.20 15.12
N LEU A 748 -13.68 6.16 13.83
CA LEU A 748 -13.44 7.37 13.04
C LEU A 748 -14.76 8.02 12.58
N GLY A 749 -14.68 9.23 12.00
CA GLY A 749 -15.82 9.90 11.36
C GLY A 749 -16.47 9.04 10.27
N GLU A 750 -17.69 9.40 9.85
CA GLU A 750 -18.51 8.62 8.88
C GLU A 750 -17.75 8.29 7.58
N ASP A 751 -16.91 9.21 7.11
CA ASP A 751 -16.09 9.13 5.89
C ASP A 751 -15.00 8.03 5.95
N ALA A 752 -14.82 7.40 7.11
CA ALA A 752 -13.82 6.38 7.35
C ALA A 752 -14.35 4.95 7.23
N TYR A 753 -15.55 4.74 6.71
CA TYR A 753 -16.14 3.41 6.51
C TYR A 753 -16.68 3.21 5.10
N SER A 754 -16.60 1.98 4.61
CA SER A 754 -17.14 1.56 3.31
C SER A 754 -17.91 0.25 3.44
N LEU A 755 -18.87 0.01 2.54
CA LEU A 755 -19.59 -1.25 2.46
C LEU A 755 -18.92 -2.20 1.47
N GLN A 756 -18.85 -3.46 1.85
CA GLN A 756 -18.41 -4.54 0.97
C GLN A 756 -19.19 -5.83 1.26
N LEU A 757 -19.18 -6.76 0.30
CA LEU A 757 -19.65 -8.13 0.56
C LEU A 757 -18.70 -8.80 1.55
N ILE A 758 -19.24 -9.62 2.47
CA ILE A 758 -18.44 -10.31 3.50
C ILE A 758 -17.34 -11.20 2.92
N HIS A 759 -17.52 -11.71 1.70
CA HIS A 759 -16.53 -12.52 1.01
C HIS A 759 -16.79 -12.58 -0.50
N GLN A 760 -15.73 -12.84 -1.28
CA GLN A 760 -15.81 -12.94 -2.75
C GLN A 760 -16.74 -14.05 -3.26
N THR A 761 -16.94 -15.11 -2.46
CA THR A 761 -17.89 -16.19 -2.78
C THR A 761 -19.32 -15.69 -2.87
N VAL A 762 -19.69 -14.67 -2.07
CA VAL A 762 -21.02 -14.04 -2.16
C VAL A 762 -21.18 -13.34 -3.48
N LYS A 763 -20.16 -12.60 -3.95
CA LYS A 763 -20.18 -11.93 -5.26
C LYS A 763 -20.35 -12.94 -6.38
N THR A 764 -19.57 -14.01 -6.34
CA THR A 764 -19.62 -15.09 -7.34
C THR A 764 -20.99 -15.76 -7.38
N PHE A 765 -21.59 -15.98 -6.20
CA PHE A 765 -22.94 -16.53 -6.07
C PHE A 765 -23.99 -15.58 -6.67
N LEU A 766 -24.01 -14.31 -6.27
CA LEU A 766 -24.99 -13.31 -6.74
C LEU A 766 -24.93 -13.04 -8.26
N GLN A 767 -23.81 -13.35 -8.92
CA GLN A 767 -23.63 -13.17 -10.36
C GLN A 767 -24.16 -14.34 -11.20
N ARG A 768 -24.63 -15.44 -10.58
CA ARG A 768 -25.13 -16.58 -11.36
C ARG A 768 -26.57 -16.37 -11.83
N PRO A 769 -26.91 -16.76 -13.08
CA PRO A 769 -28.23 -16.55 -13.68
C PRO A 769 -29.41 -17.12 -12.89
N ASP A 770 -29.18 -18.16 -12.10
CA ASP A 770 -30.17 -18.94 -11.36
C ASP A 770 -30.42 -18.46 -9.92
N THR A 771 -29.66 -17.48 -9.43
CA THR A 771 -29.91 -16.93 -8.09
C THR A 771 -31.18 -16.10 -8.03
N ARG A 772 -31.76 -15.97 -6.82
CA ARG A 772 -33.02 -15.26 -6.54
C ARG A 772 -33.12 -13.86 -7.17
N PHE A 773 -31.99 -13.19 -7.40
CA PHE A 773 -31.92 -11.86 -8.00
C PHE A 773 -31.61 -11.87 -9.51
N SER A 774 -31.12 -12.99 -10.04
CA SER A 774 -30.82 -13.16 -11.47
C SER A 774 -31.92 -13.93 -12.23
N SER A 775 -32.72 -14.74 -11.53
CA SER A 775 -33.73 -15.64 -12.11
C SER A 775 -35.10 -14.98 -12.36
N GLY A 776 -35.17 -13.65 -12.32
CA GLY A 776 -36.37 -12.88 -12.67
C GLY A 776 -35.98 -11.66 -13.48
N THR A 777 -36.06 -11.75 -14.81
CA THR A 777 -36.02 -10.60 -15.73
C THR A 777 -34.69 -9.81 -15.82
N ALA A 778 -33.60 -10.48 -16.19
CA ALA A 778 -32.47 -9.82 -16.88
C ALA A 778 -32.84 -9.20 -18.26
N ALA A 779 -34.14 -9.10 -18.57
CA ALA A 779 -34.69 -8.61 -19.83
C ALA A 779 -35.81 -7.56 -19.65
N LEU A 780 -36.08 -7.00 -18.45
CA LEU A 780 -37.24 -6.11 -18.26
C LEU A 780 -37.18 -5.11 -17.08
N HIS A 781 -36.00 -4.69 -16.65
CA HIS A 781 -35.88 -3.56 -15.71
C HIS A 781 -35.01 -2.44 -16.32
N ALA A 782 -35.59 -1.23 -16.42
CA ALA A 782 -34.92 -0.05 -16.96
C ALA A 782 -33.65 0.34 -16.18
N HIS A 783 -33.54 -0.07 -14.91
CA HIS A 783 -32.45 0.33 -14.01
C HIS A 783 -31.83 -0.88 -13.30
N ASN A 784 -30.50 -0.87 -13.16
CA ASN A 784 -29.74 -1.81 -12.34
C ASN A 784 -28.72 -1.10 -11.43
N GLY A 785 -27.86 -1.84 -10.74
CA GLY A 785 -26.81 -1.32 -9.85
C GLY A 785 -25.95 -0.20 -10.45
N HIS A 786 -25.52 -0.31 -11.72
CA HIS A 786 -24.79 0.76 -12.39
C HIS A 786 -25.65 2.02 -12.56
N THR A 787 -26.93 1.84 -12.91
CA THR A 787 -27.90 2.95 -13.01
C THR A 787 -28.16 3.61 -11.65
N TYR A 788 -28.23 2.85 -10.55
CA TYR A 788 -28.44 3.40 -9.20
C TYR A 788 -27.25 4.25 -8.75
N ILE A 789 -26.02 3.79 -9.01
CA ILE A 789 -24.81 4.56 -8.73
C ILE A 789 -24.74 5.81 -9.62
N LEU A 790 -24.99 5.67 -10.92
CA LEU A 790 -25.05 6.80 -11.85
C LEU A 790 -26.08 7.86 -11.39
N LYS A 791 -27.27 7.42 -10.96
CA LYS A 791 -28.32 8.30 -10.45
C LYS A 791 -27.84 9.10 -9.23
N PHE A 792 -27.14 8.47 -8.30
CA PHE A 792 -26.51 9.17 -7.18
C PHE A 792 -25.50 10.22 -7.62
N MET A 793 -24.64 9.89 -8.58
CA MET A 793 -23.66 10.83 -9.10
C MET A 793 -24.34 12.02 -9.77
N LEU A 794 -25.32 11.78 -10.64
CA LEU A 794 -26.07 12.83 -11.33
C LEU A 794 -26.91 13.68 -10.35
N ALA A 795 -27.53 13.08 -9.33
CA ALA A 795 -28.22 13.83 -8.27
C ALA A 795 -27.26 14.73 -7.48
N THR A 796 -26.00 14.31 -7.31
CA THR A 796 -24.97 15.13 -6.67
C THR A 796 -24.56 16.30 -7.56
N ILE A 797 -24.39 16.06 -8.85
CA ILE A 797 -24.06 17.10 -9.84
C ILE A 797 -25.22 18.11 -10.00
N ALA A 798 -26.47 17.63 -10.04
CA ALA A 798 -27.67 18.46 -10.17
C ALA A 798 -27.86 19.45 -9.00
N ARG A 799 -27.14 19.27 -7.90
CA ARG A 799 -27.14 20.18 -6.74
C ARG A 799 -26.12 21.33 -6.87
N ILE A 800 -25.20 21.27 -7.82
CA ILE A 800 -24.16 22.29 -8.02
C ILE A 800 -24.83 23.54 -8.60
N LYS A 801 -24.82 24.64 -7.85
CA LYS A 801 -25.43 25.92 -8.25
C LYS A 801 -24.42 26.93 -8.82
N GLU A 802 -23.17 26.82 -8.40
CA GLU A 802 -22.07 27.73 -8.77
C GLU A 802 -20.85 26.91 -9.22
N PRO A 803 -19.92 27.50 -10.00
CA PRO A 803 -18.67 26.82 -10.39
C PRO A 803 -17.92 26.26 -9.18
N LEU A 804 -17.37 25.07 -9.31
CA LEU A 804 -16.69 24.38 -8.21
C LEU A 804 -15.37 25.08 -7.85
N ASN A 805 -15.30 25.69 -6.66
CA ASN A 805 -14.03 26.04 -6.03
C ASN A 805 -13.31 24.77 -5.53
N ASP A 806 -12.03 24.89 -5.17
CA ASP A 806 -11.19 23.73 -4.79
C ASP A 806 -11.77 22.97 -3.58
N ASP A 807 -12.27 23.68 -2.57
CA ASP A 807 -12.90 23.09 -1.37
C ASP A 807 -14.18 22.30 -1.70
N THR A 808 -15.03 22.80 -2.61
CA THR A 808 -16.27 22.12 -3.02
C THR A 808 -15.97 20.93 -3.94
N ARG A 809 -14.89 21.03 -4.74
CA ARG A 809 -14.39 19.94 -5.57
C ARG A 809 -13.88 18.79 -4.70
N GLU A 810 -13.13 19.10 -3.65
CA GLU A 810 -12.67 18.14 -2.65
C GLU A 810 -13.84 17.49 -1.90
N ALA A 811 -14.86 18.26 -1.52
CA ALA A 811 -16.07 17.73 -0.89
C ALA A 811 -16.90 16.79 -1.82
N LEU A 812 -16.96 17.06 -3.13
CA LEU A 812 -17.58 16.15 -4.11
C LEU A 812 -16.74 14.88 -4.33
N LEU A 813 -15.41 15.03 -4.39
CA LEU A 813 -14.45 13.93 -4.51
C LEU A 813 -14.56 12.96 -3.32
N ILE A 814 -14.62 13.50 -2.09
CA ILE A 814 -14.78 12.70 -0.86
C ILE A 814 -16.08 11.87 -0.89
N ASN A 815 -17.17 12.41 -1.42
CA ASN A 815 -18.48 11.73 -1.40
C ASN A 815 -18.67 10.69 -2.49
N ILE A 816 -17.93 10.75 -3.61
CA ILE A 816 -18.28 9.96 -4.80
C ILE A 816 -17.38 8.74 -4.97
N HIS A 817 -16.04 8.84 -4.87
CA HIS A 817 -15.14 7.68 -5.02
C HIS A 817 -13.68 7.97 -4.61
N ARG A 818 -12.93 6.87 -4.40
CA ARG A 818 -11.70 6.72 -3.59
C ARG A 818 -10.40 7.30 -4.17
N TYR A 819 -10.20 7.30 -5.48
CA TYR A 819 -8.88 7.60 -6.11
C TYR A 819 -8.92 8.01 -7.58
N SER A 820 -10.06 7.88 -8.23
CA SER A 820 -10.22 8.29 -9.62
C SER A 820 -10.79 9.70 -9.62
N ASP A 821 -10.24 10.52 -10.50
CA ASP A 821 -10.94 11.66 -11.07
C ASP A 821 -12.44 11.32 -11.17
N TRP A 822 -13.30 11.97 -10.37
CA TRP A 822 -14.72 11.63 -10.28
C TRP A 822 -15.41 11.73 -11.67
N ARG A 823 -14.82 12.50 -12.60
CA ARG A 823 -15.17 12.55 -14.02
C ARG A 823 -15.03 11.17 -14.68
N PHE A 824 -13.92 10.49 -14.44
CA PHE A 824 -13.68 9.13 -14.94
C PHE A 824 -14.71 8.16 -14.38
N THR A 825 -14.94 8.20 -13.07
CA THR A 825 -15.96 7.37 -12.42
C THR A 825 -17.36 7.59 -13.01
N LEU A 826 -17.74 8.85 -13.27
CA LEU A 826 -19.00 9.19 -13.93
C LEU A 826 -19.09 8.54 -15.30
N THR A 827 -18.03 8.67 -16.11
CA THR A 827 -17.99 8.13 -17.46
C THR A 827 -18.09 6.59 -17.48
N ILE A 828 -17.45 5.90 -16.53
CA ILE A 828 -17.56 4.45 -16.39
C ILE A 828 -18.98 4.03 -16.07
N TYR A 829 -19.61 4.61 -15.03
CA TYR A 829 -20.95 4.19 -14.64
C TYR A 829 -22.01 4.56 -15.67
N ALA A 830 -21.84 5.69 -16.37
CA ALA A 830 -22.69 6.04 -17.51
C ALA A 830 -22.59 4.96 -18.61
N ASN A 831 -21.37 4.56 -18.98
CA ASN A 831 -21.12 3.52 -19.98
C ASN A 831 -21.70 2.17 -19.55
N LEU A 832 -21.38 1.72 -18.32
CA LEU A 832 -21.82 0.45 -17.80
C LEU A 832 -23.35 0.40 -17.65
N ALA A 833 -23.99 1.49 -17.20
CA ALA A 833 -25.44 1.58 -17.13
C ALA A 833 -26.07 1.39 -18.52
N GLU A 834 -25.60 2.12 -19.54
CA GLU A 834 -26.12 1.97 -20.91
C GLU A 834 -25.91 0.54 -21.45
N ARG A 835 -24.70 -0.01 -21.31
CA ARG A 835 -24.35 -1.33 -21.86
C ARG A 835 -25.08 -2.48 -21.17
N THR A 836 -25.31 -2.39 -19.86
CA THR A 836 -25.91 -3.48 -19.08
C THR A 836 -27.43 -3.42 -19.04
N THR A 837 -28.03 -2.25 -19.21
CA THR A 837 -29.50 -2.10 -19.33
C THR A 837 -29.97 -2.21 -20.79
N GLY A 838 -29.10 -1.89 -21.75
CA GLY A 838 -29.50 -1.73 -23.15
C GLY A 838 -30.32 -0.47 -23.42
N GLU A 839 -30.37 0.48 -22.46
CA GLU A 839 -31.08 1.75 -22.58
C GLU A 839 -30.12 2.94 -22.55
N SER A 840 -30.43 3.99 -23.34
CA SER A 840 -29.60 5.19 -23.49
C SER A 840 -29.40 6.03 -22.22
N GLN A 841 -30.04 5.69 -21.10
CA GLN A 841 -30.06 6.49 -19.87
C GLN A 841 -30.50 7.95 -20.07
N ARG A 842 -31.18 8.25 -21.20
CA ARG A 842 -31.58 9.61 -21.58
C ARG A 842 -32.44 10.28 -20.52
N THR A 843 -33.37 9.54 -19.94
CA THR A 843 -34.28 10.04 -18.91
C THR A 843 -33.54 10.58 -17.69
N LEU A 844 -32.38 10.03 -17.34
CA LEU A 844 -31.56 10.48 -16.22
C LEU A 844 -30.62 11.62 -16.63
N LEU A 845 -29.88 11.44 -17.72
CA LEU A 845 -28.87 12.41 -18.17
C LEU A 845 -29.48 13.77 -18.51
N CYS A 846 -30.65 13.81 -19.13
CA CYS A 846 -31.33 15.06 -19.51
C CYS A 846 -31.97 15.81 -18.32
N GLN A 847 -31.95 15.27 -17.10
CA GLN A 847 -32.44 15.98 -15.90
C GLN A 847 -31.38 16.89 -15.28
N VAL A 848 -30.13 16.80 -15.73
CA VAL A 848 -29.03 17.68 -15.29
C VAL A 848 -28.88 18.84 -16.27
N GLU A 849 -28.72 20.06 -15.75
CA GLU A 849 -28.60 21.25 -16.59
C GLU A 849 -27.23 21.29 -17.28
N ASP A 850 -27.18 21.76 -18.54
CA ASP A 850 -25.94 21.75 -19.34
C ASP A 850 -24.78 22.49 -18.65
N LYS A 851 -25.06 23.63 -17.99
CA LYS A 851 -24.05 24.38 -17.19
C LYS A 851 -23.48 23.57 -16.02
N GLN A 852 -24.25 22.66 -15.41
CA GLN A 852 -23.80 21.85 -14.29
C GLN A 852 -22.83 20.78 -14.77
N ILE A 853 -23.08 20.23 -15.97
CA ILE A 853 -22.14 19.36 -16.69
C ILE A 853 -20.93 20.18 -17.17
N ALA A 854 -21.13 21.43 -17.62
CA ALA A 854 -20.04 22.31 -18.04
C ALA A 854 -19.05 22.60 -16.89
N TYR A 855 -19.53 22.83 -15.66
CA TYR A 855 -18.65 23.00 -14.49
C TYR A 855 -17.72 21.81 -14.23
N LEU A 856 -18.10 20.63 -14.71
CA LEU A 856 -17.28 19.42 -14.62
C LEU A 856 -16.10 19.49 -15.59
N PHE A 857 -16.30 20.18 -16.71
CA PHE A 857 -15.34 20.38 -17.79
C PHE A 857 -14.55 21.69 -17.68
N ASP A 858 -15.02 22.70 -16.94
CA ASP A 858 -14.27 23.95 -16.68
C ASP A 858 -12.92 23.68 -15.98
N SER A 859 -12.82 22.62 -15.17
CA SER A 859 -11.54 22.20 -14.54
C SER A 859 -10.63 21.35 -15.44
N TRP A 860 -10.96 21.18 -16.73
CA TRP A 860 -10.06 20.56 -17.72
C TRP A 860 -8.90 21.50 -18.12
N ASP A 861 -8.90 22.72 -17.56
CA ASP A 861 -7.99 23.86 -17.72
C ASP A 861 -6.47 23.61 -17.52
N SER A 862 -6.04 22.39 -17.22
CA SER A 862 -4.60 22.03 -17.19
C SER A 862 -4.11 21.33 -18.45
N ASN A 863 -5.01 20.93 -19.37
CA ASN A 863 -4.59 20.36 -20.64
C ASN A 863 -4.14 21.49 -21.58
N THR A 864 -2.83 21.75 -21.55
CA THR A 864 -2.17 22.56 -22.57
C THR A 864 -2.10 21.74 -23.86
N TRP A 865 -2.87 22.13 -24.87
CA TRP A 865 -2.59 21.69 -26.23
C TRP A 865 -1.55 22.64 -26.81
N GLN A 866 -0.35 22.11 -27.09
CA GLN A 866 0.75 22.90 -27.68
C GLN A 866 1.14 24.14 -26.87
N GLY A 867 1.10 24.07 -25.54
CA GLY A 867 1.43 25.21 -24.65
C GLY A 867 0.38 26.31 -24.60
N LYS A 868 -0.79 26.12 -25.23
CA LYS A 868 -1.97 26.98 -25.07
C LYS A 868 -2.97 26.30 -24.14
N THR A 869 -3.40 27.00 -23.09
CA THR A 869 -4.55 26.61 -22.28
C THR A 869 -5.79 26.72 -23.17
N LEU A 870 -6.40 25.59 -23.50
CA LEU A 870 -7.65 25.55 -24.24
C LEU A 870 -8.79 25.87 -23.27
N SER A 871 -9.03 27.16 -23.01
CA SER A 871 -10.22 27.62 -22.29
C SER A 871 -11.40 27.62 -23.25
N TYR A 872 -12.19 26.55 -23.27
CA TYR A 872 -13.38 26.50 -24.11
C TYR A 872 -14.61 26.07 -23.31
N PRO A 873 -15.68 26.87 -23.29
CA PRO A 873 -16.97 26.35 -22.90
C PRO A 873 -17.37 25.30 -23.95
N LEU A 874 -17.62 24.07 -23.50
CA LEU A 874 -18.22 23.05 -24.35
C LEU A 874 -19.62 23.54 -24.73
N VAL A 875 -19.87 23.71 -26.02
CA VAL A 875 -21.24 23.85 -26.52
C VAL A 875 -21.83 22.44 -26.53
N ASP A 876 -22.96 22.23 -25.83
CA ASP A 876 -23.61 20.94 -25.62
C ASP A 876 -22.78 19.96 -24.74
N SER A 877 -22.59 20.32 -23.47
CA SER A 877 -21.83 19.59 -22.46
C SER A 877 -22.31 18.14 -22.25
N LEU A 878 -23.61 17.88 -22.37
CA LEU A 878 -24.18 16.52 -22.29
C LEU A 878 -23.76 15.62 -23.46
N LEU A 879 -23.74 16.14 -24.69
CA LEU A 879 -23.27 15.39 -25.86
C LEU A 879 -21.76 15.16 -25.78
N SER A 880 -21.02 16.13 -25.25
CA SER A 880 -19.60 16.00 -24.98
C SER A 880 -19.31 14.89 -23.96
N LEU A 881 -20.05 14.84 -22.85
CA LEU A 881 -19.99 13.74 -21.88
C LEU A 881 -20.29 12.39 -22.53
N ALA A 882 -21.29 12.32 -23.41
CA ALA A 882 -21.65 11.09 -24.10
C ALA A 882 -20.54 10.57 -25.02
N VAL A 883 -19.79 11.45 -25.67
CA VAL A 883 -18.60 11.09 -26.45
C VAL A 883 -17.47 10.59 -25.54
N VAL A 884 -17.22 11.27 -24.41
CA VAL A 884 -16.20 10.87 -23.41
C VAL A 884 -16.51 9.51 -22.79
N ALA A 885 -17.77 9.25 -22.48
CA ALA A 885 -18.22 8.03 -21.83
C ALA A 885 -18.59 6.88 -22.80
N ASP A 886 -18.38 7.04 -24.11
CA ASP A 886 -18.77 6.04 -25.14
C ASP A 886 -20.26 5.62 -25.02
N LEU A 887 -21.17 6.60 -24.87
CA LEU A 887 -22.63 6.39 -24.76
C LEU A 887 -23.30 6.36 -26.14
N ARG A 888 -23.18 5.23 -26.81
CA ARG A 888 -23.61 4.99 -28.19
C ARG A 888 -25.12 5.14 -28.36
N LEU A 889 -25.93 4.55 -27.48
CA LEU A 889 -27.38 4.60 -27.57
C LEU A 889 -27.90 6.01 -27.31
N PHE A 890 -27.34 6.70 -26.30
CA PHE A 890 -27.64 8.10 -26.04
C PHE A 890 -27.32 9.00 -27.23
N LEU A 891 -26.12 8.89 -27.80
CA LEU A 891 -25.73 9.68 -28.96
C LEU A 891 -26.59 9.36 -30.19
N ALA A 892 -26.86 8.10 -30.48
CA ALA A 892 -27.73 7.72 -31.59
C ALA A 892 -29.15 8.29 -31.46
N GLN A 893 -29.63 8.51 -30.23
CA GLN A 893 -30.96 9.06 -29.95
C GLN A 893 -30.98 10.60 -29.88
N GLN A 894 -29.94 11.26 -29.35
CA GLN A 894 -29.93 12.70 -29.08
C GLN A 894 -29.16 13.53 -30.09
N TYR A 895 -28.18 12.95 -30.79
CA TYR A 895 -27.42 13.68 -31.78
C TYR A 895 -28.22 13.79 -33.09
N THR A 896 -28.54 15.02 -33.49
CA THR A 896 -29.36 15.33 -34.67
C THR A 896 -28.57 16.10 -35.71
N THR A 897 -29.06 16.14 -36.95
CA THR A 897 -28.48 16.96 -38.02
C THR A 897 -28.52 18.47 -37.70
N GLU A 898 -29.44 18.91 -36.83
CA GLU A 898 -29.45 20.30 -36.34
C GLU A 898 -28.32 20.53 -35.34
N SER A 899 -28.10 19.60 -34.39
CA SER A 899 -26.96 19.61 -33.47
C SER A 899 -25.63 19.62 -34.22
N ALA A 900 -25.51 18.84 -35.29
CA ALA A 900 -24.33 18.79 -36.15
C ALA A 900 -24.02 20.10 -36.88
N ARG A 901 -25.01 20.98 -37.06
CA ARG A 901 -24.84 22.29 -37.73
C ARG A 901 -24.53 23.42 -36.74
N ARG A 902 -24.60 23.18 -35.43
CA ARG A 902 -24.27 24.20 -34.42
C ARG A 902 -22.75 24.32 -34.34
N SER A 903 -22.24 25.53 -34.59
CA SER A 903 -20.83 25.86 -34.42
C SER A 903 -20.48 25.76 -32.95
N SER A 904 -19.74 24.72 -32.57
CA SER A 904 -19.12 24.59 -31.25
C SER A 904 -17.69 25.13 -31.30
N THR A 905 -17.13 25.47 -30.15
CA THR A 905 -15.71 25.81 -30.01
C THR A 905 -14.82 24.60 -30.30
N LEU A 906 -15.24 23.38 -29.90
CA LEU A 906 -14.61 22.08 -30.23
C LEU A 906 -15.69 21.11 -30.76
N PRO A 907 -15.67 20.72 -32.04
CA PRO A 907 -16.64 19.78 -32.59
C PRO A 907 -16.59 18.40 -31.92
N LEU A 908 -17.74 17.76 -31.73
CA LEU A 908 -17.83 16.45 -31.07
C LEU A 908 -17.01 15.36 -31.78
N LEU A 909 -16.93 15.43 -33.11
CA LEU A 909 -16.13 14.52 -33.92
C LEU A 909 -14.64 14.70 -33.64
N HIS A 910 -14.19 15.94 -33.43
CA HIS A 910 -12.84 16.23 -32.94
C HIS A 910 -12.67 15.80 -31.50
N LEU A 911 -13.64 16.02 -30.60
CA LEU A 911 -13.57 15.56 -29.22
C LEU A 911 -13.35 14.02 -29.12
N ALA A 912 -14.02 13.23 -29.95
CA ALA A 912 -13.87 11.77 -30.01
C ALA A 912 -12.43 11.33 -30.34
N VAL A 913 -11.68 12.16 -31.07
CA VAL A 913 -10.28 11.95 -31.42
C VAL A 913 -9.33 12.64 -30.43
N HIS A 914 -9.74 13.79 -29.86
CA HIS A 914 -8.93 14.66 -29.01
C HIS A 914 -8.68 14.09 -27.62
N GLN A 915 -9.56 13.24 -27.08
CA GLN A 915 -9.37 12.63 -25.76
C GLN A 915 -8.07 11.81 -25.63
N ARG A 916 -7.38 11.53 -26.74
CA ARG A 916 -6.08 10.88 -26.78
C ARG A 916 -4.87 11.84 -26.86
N LEU A 917 -5.10 13.16 -26.85
CA LEU A 917 -4.09 14.21 -27.05
C LEU A 917 -3.63 14.93 -25.76
N GLY A 918 -4.14 14.55 -24.58
CA GLY A 918 -3.73 15.14 -23.30
C GLY A 918 -2.32 14.74 -22.87
N HIS A 919 -1.55 15.68 -22.31
CA HIS A 919 -0.26 15.41 -21.66
C HIS A 919 -0.42 14.52 -20.42
N GLU A 920 0.69 13.88 -20.05
CA GLU A 920 0.83 12.55 -19.44
C GLU A 920 0.30 12.33 -18.01
N ASP A 921 -0.40 13.27 -17.39
CA ASP A 921 -0.57 13.27 -15.94
C ASP A 921 -1.84 12.55 -15.41
N ASN A 922 -2.77 12.12 -16.28
CA ASN A 922 -3.91 11.25 -15.90
C ASN A 922 -4.32 10.25 -17.00
N VAL A 923 -3.38 9.94 -17.90
CA VAL A 923 -3.66 9.42 -19.25
C VAL A 923 -3.81 7.88 -19.32
N PHE A 924 -3.67 7.14 -18.22
CA PHE A 924 -3.83 5.68 -18.28
C PHE A 924 -5.28 5.18 -18.41
N LEU A 925 -6.28 6.02 -18.15
CA LEU A 925 -7.66 5.56 -17.96
C LEU A 925 -8.65 5.93 -19.09
N TYR A 926 -8.41 7.00 -19.86
CA TYR A 926 -9.29 7.42 -20.96
C TYR A 926 -8.96 6.78 -22.33
N HIS A 927 -7.82 6.10 -22.43
CA HIS A 927 -7.39 5.42 -23.67
C HIS A 927 -8.03 4.04 -23.89
N SER A 928 -8.92 3.59 -22.99
CA SER A 928 -9.48 2.23 -22.98
C SER A 928 -10.61 2.00 -23.99
N PHE A 929 -11.29 3.05 -24.46
CA PHE A 929 -12.43 2.89 -25.36
C PHE A 929 -12.03 3.00 -26.84
N ASP A 930 -12.52 2.05 -27.63
CA ASP A 930 -12.47 2.12 -29.08
C ASP A 930 -13.59 3.06 -29.57
N GLN A 931 -13.21 4.30 -29.85
CA GLN A 931 -14.11 5.38 -30.26
C GLN A 931 -14.62 5.24 -31.71
N SER A 932 -14.25 4.18 -32.44
CA SER A 932 -14.70 3.96 -33.82
C SER A 932 -16.23 3.95 -33.96
N ALA A 933 -16.94 3.32 -33.04
CA ALA A 933 -18.42 3.29 -33.06
C ALA A 933 -19.05 4.67 -32.83
N ILE A 934 -18.49 5.48 -31.93
CA ILE A 934 -18.94 6.86 -31.70
C ILE A 934 -18.72 7.70 -32.95
N ILE A 935 -17.55 7.59 -33.58
CA ILE A 935 -17.23 8.27 -34.83
C ILE A 935 -18.22 7.88 -35.93
N GLU A 936 -18.54 6.59 -36.07
CA GLU A 936 -19.54 6.10 -37.04
C GLU A 936 -20.92 6.73 -36.80
N ILE A 937 -21.40 6.72 -35.55
CA ILE A 937 -22.69 7.30 -35.19
C ILE A 937 -22.73 8.81 -35.50
N LEU A 938 -21.69 9.56 -35.13
CA LEU A 938 -21.62 10.99 -35.40
C LEU A 938 -21.65 11.28 -36.91
N LEU A 939 -20.86 10.54 -37.70
CA LEU A 939 -20.82 10.69 -39.15
C LEU A 939 -22.14 10.33 -39.83
N GLU A 940 -22.79 9.23 -39.42
CA GLU A 940 -24.11 8.82 -39.95
C GLU A 940 -25.21 9.85 -39.66
N LYS A 941 -25.09 10.58 -38.56
CA LYS A 941 -26.03 11.64 -38.15
C LYS A 941 -25.73 13.01 -38.76
N GLY A 942 -24.66 13.11 -39.55
CA GLY A 942 -24.33 14.29 -40.35
C GLY A 942 -23.25 15.21 -39.75
N ALA A 943 -22.41 14.72 -38.84
CA ALA A 943 -21.20 15.44 -38.45
C ALA A 943 -20.30 15.67 -39.68
N ASP A 944 -19.78 16.89 -39.84
CA ASP A 944 -18.93 17.22 -40.98
C ASP A 944 -17.50 16.69 -40.78
N MET A 945 -17.14 15.68 -41.57
CA MET A 945 -15.80 15.09 -41.56
C MET A 945 -14.69 16.04 -42.04
N ASN A 946 -15.04 17.15 -42.70
CA ASN A 946 -14.11 18.15 -43.19
C ASN A 946 -14.11 19.42 -42.33
N GLU A 947 -14.87 19.45 -41.25
CA GLU A 947 -14.83 20.56 -40.29
C GLU A 947 -13.41 20.74 -39.76
N VAL A 948 -12.95 21.98 -39.71
CA VAL A 948 -11.60 22.34 -39.29
C VAL A 948 -11.65 22.89 -37.87
N PHE A 949 -10.86 22.31 -36.98
CA PHE A 949 -10.64 22.79 -35.62
C PHE A 949 -9.12 22.91 -35.40
N ASP A 950 -8.68 24.07 -34.95
CA ASP A 950 -7.27 24.42 -34.76
C ASP A 950 -6.40 24.09 -35.99
N ASP A 951 -6.83 24.61 -37.14
CA ASP A 951 -6.22 24.45 -38.47
C ASP A 951 -6.12 22.98 -38.98
N LYS A 952 -6.84 22.03 -38.36
CA LYS A 952 -6.87 20.62 -38.77
C LYS A 952 -8.29 20.07 -38.91
N THR A 953 -8.51 19.28 -39.97
CA THR A 953 -9.66 18.37 -40.02
C THR A 953 -9.51 17.27 -38.98
N VAL A 954 -10.62 16.62 -38.61
CA VAL A 954 -10.56 15.49 -37.66
C VAL A 954 -9.63 14.37 -38.13
N PHE A 955 -9.59 14.11 -39.44
CA PHE A 955 -8.70 13.08 -40.00
C PHE A 955 -7.22 13.50 -39.92
N GLN A 956 -6.91 14.77 -40.20
CA GLN A 956 -5.56 15.31 -40.00
C GLN A 956 -5.16 15.26 -38.53
N MET A 957 -6.08 15.59 -37.62
CA MET A 957 -5.85 15.51 -36.17
C MET A 957 -5.55 14.07 -35.74
N LEU A 958 -6.40 13.11 -36.15
CA LEU A 958 -6.28 11.68 -35.87
C LEU A 958 -4.93 11.10 -36.32
N CYS A 959 -4.49 11.47 -37.52
CA CYS A 959 -3.20 11.04 -38.07
C CYS A 959 -2.01 11.76 -37.43
N SER A 960 -2.23 12.87 -36.72
CA SER A 960 -1.19 13.64 -36.05
C SER A 960 -0.97 13.28 -34.58
N VAL A 961 -1.81 12.42 -34.00
CA VAL A 961 -1.71 12.03 -32.58
C VAL A 961 -0.48 11.16 -32.34
N ARG A 962 0.35 11.56 -31.36
CA ARG A 962 1.52 10.80 -30.89
C ARG A 962 1.07 9.78 -29.84
N HIS A 963 1.09 8.48 -30.15
CA HIS A 963 0.72 7.44 -29.18
C HIS A 963 1.94 6.72 -28.61
N LYS A 964 1.92 6.49 -27.29
CA LYS A 964 2.82 5.55 -26.61
C LYS A 964 2.20 4.14 -26.68
N GLY A 965 2.49 3.40 -27.75
CA GLY A 965 2.09 2.00 -27.91
C GLY A 965 1.23 1.72 -29.15
N GLU A 966 1.57 0.64 -29.88
CA GLU A 966 0.82 0.14 -31.03
C GLU A 966 -0.60 -0.27 -30.59
N THR A 967 -1.65 0.37 -31.11
CA THR A 967 -3.04 -0.07 -30.83
C THR A 967 -3.85 -0.24 -32.12
N PRO A 968 -4.41 -1.44 -32.38
CA PRO A 968 -5.32 -1.67 -33.51
C PRO A 968 -6.53 -0.72 -33.57
N ALA A 969 -6.89 -0.08 -32.45
CA ALA A 969 -7.99 0.87 -32.36
C ALA A 969 -7.78 2.13 -33.23
N GLN A 970 -6.56 2.68 -33.30
CA GLN A 970 -6.30 3.86 -34.13
C GLN A 970 -6.45 3.52 -35.62
N ALA A 971 -5.93 2.38 -36.05
CA ALA A 971 -6.06 1.91 -37.42
C ALA A 971 -7.52 1.67 -37.82
N ARG A 972 -8.38 1.19 -36.91
CA ARG A 972 -9.83 1.06 -37.13
C ARG A 972 -10.50 2.42 -37.33
N MET A 973 -10.17 3.41 -36.50
CA MET A 973 -10.69 4.78 -36.66
C MET A 973 -10.24 5.40 -37.99
N ILE A 974 -8.96 5.26 -38.34
CA ILE A 974 -8.44 5.70 -39.65
C ILE A 974 -9.20 5.01 -40.79
N GLU A 975 -9.42 3.69 -40.67
CA GLU A 975 -10.19 2.92 -41.64
C GLU A 975 -11.63 3.45 -41.80
N THR A 976 -12.30 3.82 -40.70
CA THR A 976 -13.66 4.40 -40.70
C THR A 976 -13.75 5.66 -41.57
N PHE A 977 -12.72 6.52 -41.56
CA PHE A 977 -12.65 7.71 -42.41
C PHE A 977 -12.28 7.37 -43.86
N LEU A 978 -11.31 6.46 -44.08
CA LEU A 978 -10.89 6.06 -45.43
C LEU A 978 -11.99 5.33 -46.21
N LYS A 979 -12.81 4.50 -45.53
CA LYS A 979 -14.02 3.88 -46.12
C LYS A 979 -15.02 4.92 -46.63
N ARG A 980 -15.00 6.14 -46.09
CA ARG A 980 -15.82 7.28 -46.50
C ARG A 980 -15.11 8.21 -47.49
N HIS A 981 -14.12 7.67 -48.23
CA HIS A 981 -13.38 8.36 -49.29
C HIS A 981 -12.52 9.56 -48.82
N GLN A 982 -12.10 9.57 -47.56
CA GLN A 982 -11.10 10.54 -47.12
C GLN A 982 -9.77 10.29 -47.84
N ASP A 983 -9.10 11.35 -48.27
CA ASP A 983 -7.80 11.24 -48.95
C ASP A 983 -6.70 10.72 -47.99
N PRO A 984 -6.12 9.53 -48.22
CA PRO A 984 -5.03 9.00 -47.40
C PRO A 984 -3.72 9.80 -47.56
N ASN A 985 -3.65 10.72 -48.52
CA ASN A 985 -2.48 11.56 -48.83
C ASN A 985 -2.65 13.02 -48.42
N VAL A 986 -3.65 13.34 -47.59
CA VAL A 986 -3.87 14.69 -47.09
C VAL A 986 -2.60 15.28 -46.48
N ARG A 987 -2.36 16.58 -46.67
CA ARG A 987 -1.23 17.26 -46.03
C ARG A 987 -1.57 17.57 -44.57
N ILE A 988 -0.66 17.25 -43.67
CA ILE A 988 -0.76 17.51 -42.23
C ILE A 988 0.39 18.45 -41.85
N GLU A 989 0.09 19.62 -41.32
CA GLU A 989 1.09 20.58 -40.86
C GLU A 989 1.42 20.35 -39.37
N GLU A 990 2.71 20.41 -39.02
CA GLU A 990 3.21 20.26 -37.65
C GLU A 990 3.36 21.66 -37.02
N LEU A 991 2.43 22.04 -36.13
CA LEU A 991 2.42 23.35 -35.47
C LEU A 991 3.63 23.56 -34.55
N GLY A 992 4.16 24.79 -34.53
CA GLY A 992 5.35 25.17 -33.74
C GLY A 992 6.68 25.08 -34.50
N ARG A 993 6.68 24.60 -35.76
CA ARG A 993 7.83 24.62 -36.66
C ARG A 993 7.59 25.57 -37.82
N GLN A 994 8.65 25.99 -38.52
CA GLN A 994 8.55 26.94 -39.63
C GLN A 994 7.54 26.46 -40.71
N PRO A 995 6.86 27.35 -41.45
CA PRO A 995 5.76 27.07 -42.40
C PRO A 995 6.10 26.17 -43.60
N ARG A 996 7.20 25.42 -43.56
CA ARG A 996 7.66 24.48 -44.60
C ARG A 996 7.59 23.00 -44.19
N HIS A 997 7.07 22.66 -43.01
CA HIS A 997 7.04 21.28 -42.49
C HIS A 997 5.63 20.67 -42.52
N TRP A 998 5.29 20.01 -43.64
CA TRP A 998 4.06 19.21 -43.78
C TRP A 998 4.41 17.73 -44.00
N TYR A 999 3.51 16.82 -43.62
CA TYR A 999 3.62 15.36 -43.75
C TYR A 999 2.35 14.78 -44.39
N THR A 1000 2.42 13.55 -44.92
CA THR A 1000 1.18 12.77 -45.19
C THR A 1000 0.88 11.85 -43.99
N PRO A 1001 -0.34 11.32 -43.85
CA PRO A 1001 -0.66 10.30 -42.84
C PRO A 1001 0.35 9.15 -42.81
N LEU A 1002 0.82 8.68 -43.98
CA LEU A 1002 1.79 7.60 -44.07
C LEU A 1002 3.17 8.00 -43.50
N HIS A 1003 3.59 9.26 -43.67
CA HIS A 1003 4.81 9.76 -43.02
C HIS A 1003 4.66 9.78 -41.49
N MET A 1004 3.51 10.21 -40.96
CA MET A 1004 3.27 10.24 -39.51
C MET A 1004 3.24 8.82 -38.94
N ALA A 1005 2.55 7.89 -39.59
CA ALA A 1005 2.52 6.49 -39.18
C ALA A 1005 3.91 5.83 -39.24
N ALA A 1006 4.71 6.16 -40.26
CA ALA A 1006 6.09 5.69 -40.40
C ALA A 1006 7.04 6.28 -39.35
N LYS A 1007 6.95 7.59 -39.08
CA LYS A 1007 7.67 8.30 -38.00
C LYS A 1007 7.40 7.73 -36.61
N HIS A 1008 6.18 7.21 -36.39
CA HIS A 1008 5.77 6.62 -35.11
C HIS A 1008 5.83 5.09 -35.09
N HIS A 1009 6.27 4.44 -36.18
CA HIS A 1009 6.29 2.98 -36.33
C HIS A 1009 4.94 2.27 -36.08
N ASP A 1010 3.82 2.91 -36.42
CA ASP A 1010 2.49 2.29 -36.28
C ASP A 1010 2.20 1.35 -37.45
N ILE A 1011 2.56 0.07 -37.28
CA ILE A 1011 2.42 -0.99 -38.28
C ILE A 1011 0.95 -1.14 -38.75
N HIS A 1012 -0.01 -1.00 -37.84
CA HIS A 1012 -1.43 -1.20 -38.16
C HIS A 1012 -1.96 -0.06 -39.04
N SER A 1013 -1.62 1.18 -38.69
CA SER A 1013 -1.99 2.35 -39.49
C SER A 1013 -1.28 2.38 -40.84
N ILE A 1014 0.00 1.96 -40.92
CA ILE A 1014 0.73 1.82 -42.20
C ILE A 1014 0.01 0.84 -43.12
N LYS A 1015 -0.32 -0.37 -42.63
CA LYS A 1015 -1.06 -1.37 -43.41
C LYS A 1015 -2.41 -0.84 -43.90
N CYS A 1016 -3.14 -0.16 -43.00
CA CYS A 1016 -4.42 0.45 -43.34
C CYS A 1016 -4.26 1.50 -44.45
N LEU A 1017 -3.39 2.50 -44.25
CA LEU A 1017 -3.16 3.58 -45.21
C LEU A 1017 -2.72 3.07 -46.58
N LEU A 1018 -1.77 2.12 -46.63
CA LEU A 1018 -1.32 1.52 -47.89
C LEU A 1018 -2.44 0.78 -48.62
N ARG A 1019 -3.29 0.04 -47.89
CA ARG A 1019 -4.46 -0.66 -48.46
C ARG A 1019 -5.44 0.29 -49.14
N TYR A 1020 -5.60 1.51 -48.62
CA TYR A 1020 -6.49 2.52 -49.16
C TYR A 1020 -5.80 3.52 -50.11
N GLY A 1021 -4.57 3.23 -50.57
CA GLY A 1021 -3.92 4.00 -51.64
C GLY A 1021 -3.01 5.14 -51.18
N ALA A 1022 -2.48 5.07 -49.96
CA ALA A 1022 -1.42 5.98 -49.55
C ALA A 1022 -0.18 5.83 -50.44
N MET A 1023 0.36 6.96 -50.89
CA MET A 1023 1.52 7.03 -51.77
C MET A 1023 2.80 6.74 -50.98
N VAL A 1024 3.33 5.53 -51.17
CA VAL A 1024 4.49 5.01 -50.43
C VAL A 1024 5.79 5.82 -50.61
N ASN A 1025 5.90 6.59 -51.70
CA ASN A 1025 7.09 7.37 -52.07
C ASN A 1025 6.82 8.88 -52.14
N SER A 1026 5.72 9.37 -51.56
CA SER A 1026 5.47 10.81 -51.49
C SER A 1026 6.57 11.51 -50.70
N LEU A 1027 6.93 12.73 -51.10
CA LEU A 1027 7.88 13.56 -50.38
C LEU A 1027 7.13 14.51 -49.46
N ASN A 1028 7.57 14.63 -48.21
CA ASN A 1028 7.05 15.61 -47.25
C ASN A 1028 7.66 17.01 -47.47
N GLY A 1029 7.33 17.98 -46.62
CA GLY A 1029 7.84 19.36 -46.71
C GLY A 1029 9.36 19.50 -46.51
N ARG A 1030 10.02 18.48 -45.95
CA ARG A 1030 11.49 18.38 -45.86
C ARG A 1030 12.09 17.74 -47.12
N GLY A 1031 11.29 17.03 -47.91
CA GLY A 1031 11.70 16.23 -49.04
C GLY A 1031 12.14 14.81 -48.67
N PHE A 1032 11.70 14.33 -47.51
CA PHE A 1032 11.85 12.94 -47.06
C PHE A 1032 10.65 12.09 -47.50
N THR A 1033 10.88 10.81 -47.78
CA THR A 1033 9.82 9.81 -47.96
C THR A 1033 9.37 9.22 -46.61
N PRO A 1034 8.26 8.45 -46.55
CA PRO A 1034 7.88 7.75 -45.32
C PRO A 1034 8.98 6.78 -44.84
N LEU A 1035 9.73 6.17 -45.76
CA LEU A 1035 10.86 5.31 -45.41
C LEU A 1035 11.98 6.11 -44.75
N ASP A 1036 12.28 7.31 -45.24
CA ASP A 1036 13.26 8.19 -44.62
C ASP A 1036 12.85 8.59 -43.19
N GLU A 1037 11.55 8.86 -42.95
CA GLU A 1037 11.04 9.16 -41.61
C GLU A 1037 11.13 7.96 -40.66
N ALA A 1038 10.83 6.74 -41.14
CA ALA A 1038 11.02 5.51 -40.37
C ALA A 1038 12.49 5.21 -40.06
N LEU A 1039 13.42 5.74 -40.86
CA LEU A 1039 14.85 5.63 -40.60
C LEU A 1039 15.34 6.73 -39.65
N GLU A 1040 14.84 7.97 -39.76
CA GLU A 1040 15.32 9.15 -39.01
C GLU A 1040 15.00 9.14 -37.51
N TRP A 1041 13.82 8.63 -37.11
CA TRP A 1041 13.25 8.90 -35.78
C TRP A 1041 13.57 7.86 -34.67
N VAL A 1042 14.61 7.05 -34.85
CA VAL A 1042 15.05 6.03 -33.88
C VAL A 1042 15.47 6.64 -32.53
N HIS A 1043 16.19 7.75 -32.56
CA HIS A 1043 16.90 8.27 -31.39
C HIS A 1043 16.18 9.35 -30.58
N ILE A 1044 15.26 10.10 -31.20
CA ILE A 1044 14.50 11.14 -30.48
C ILE A 1044 13.42 10.47 -29.61
N ASN A 1045 12.82 9.38 -30.10
CA ASN A 1045 12.02 8.52 -29.24
C ASN A 1045 12.86 7.84 -28.19
N LEU A 1046 14.11 7.43 -28.44
CA LEU A 1046 14.99 6.90 -27.40
C LEU A 1046 15.21 7.89 -26.25
N ARG A 1047 15.46 9.20 -26.44
CA ARG A 1047 15.64 10.10 -25.26
C ARG A 1047 14.36 10.40 -24.49
N ASP A 1048 13.20 10.39 -25.14
CA ASP A 1048 11.88 10.55 -24.49
C ASP A 1048 11.33 9.21 -23.92
N TYR A 1049 11.78 8.05 -24.43
CA TYR A 1049 11.44 6.69 -23.97
C TYR A 1049 12.51 6.05 -23.06
N ILE A 1050 13.75 6.54 -23.05
CA ILE A 1050 14.78 6.20 -22.07
C ILE A 1050 14.38 6.89 -20.76
N GLY A 1051 13.29 6.40 -20.20
CA GLY A 1051 13.51 5.67 -18.99
C GLY A 1051 14.18 4.32 -19.28
N ASN A 1052 15.29 4.05 -18.62
CA ASN A 1052 16.16 2.88 -18.71
C ASN A 1052 15.44 1.53 -18.43
N GLY A 1053 14.74 0.93 -19.40
CA GLY A 1053 14.23 -0.44 -19.15
C GLY A 1053 13.55 -1.21 -20.27
N THR A 1054 13.18 -0.59 -21.40
CA THR A 1054 12.78 -1.38 -22.58
C THR A 1054 14.03 -1.77 -23.36
N SER A 1055 14.25 -3.07 -23.59
CA SER A 1055 15.43 -3.53 -24.31
C SER A 1055 15.47 -2.86 -25.68
N ASP A 1056 16.60 -2.24 -26.01
CA ASP A 1056 16.93 -1.71 -27.34
C ASP A 1056 16.44 -2.64 -28.47
N ASP A 1057 16.48 -3.96 -28.24
CA ASP A 1057 16.03 -5.01 -29.17
C ASP A 1057 14.54 -4.96 -29.56
N PHE A 1058 13.62 -4.55 -28.68
CA PHE A 1058 12.18 -4.53 -28.98
C PHE A 1058 11.84 -3.43 -29.99
N TYR A 1059 12.37 -2.23 -29.79
CA TYR A 1059 12.17 -1.11 -30.72
C TYR A 1059 12.95 -1.32 -32.03
N ARG A 1060 14.15 -1.91 -31.97
CA ARG A 1060 14.89 -2.33 -33.17
C ARG A 1060 14.09 -3.34 -33.99
N ASN A 1061 13.37 -4.28 -33.35
CA ASN A 1061 12.48 -5.21 -34.03
C ASN A 1061 11.27 -4.51 -34.67
N ILE A 1062 10.59 -3.61 -33.96
CA ILE A 1062 9.46 -2.83 -34.51
C ILE A 1062 9.91 -1.98 -35.71
N GLN A 1063 11.07 -1.34 -35.60
CA GLN A 1063 11.67 -0.60 -36.69
C GLN A 1063 11.97 -1.51 -37.89
N ALA A 1064 12.60 -2.66 -37.68
CA ALA A 1064 12.90 -3.62 -38.73
C ALA A 1064 11.63 -4.09 -39.46
N VAL A 1065 10.56 -4.36 -38.72
CA VAL A 1065 9.24 -4.72 -39.29
C VAL A 1065 8.64 -3.56 -40.08
N THR A 1066 8.71 -2.32 -39.57
CA THR A 1066 8.22 -1.12 -40.25
C THR A 1066 8.95 -0.88 -41.56
N VAL A 1067 10.28 -0.94 -41.53
CA VAL A 1067 11.14 -0.76 -42.71
C VAL A 1067 10.88 -1.87 -43.73
N SER A 1068 10.82 -3.14 -43.31
CA SER A 1068 10.50 -4.24 -44.23
C SER A 1068 9.12 -4.04 -44.85
N LEU A 1069 8.11 -3.69 -44.06
CA LEU A 1069 6.76 -3.48 -44.55
C LEU A 1069 6.69 -2.38 -45.62
N LEU A 1070 7.35 -1.25 -45.40
CA LEU A 1070 7.41 -0.16 -46.38
C LEU A 1070 8.15 -0.61 -47.66
N LEU A 1071 9.29 -1.30 -47.51
CA LEU A 1071 10.07 -1.83 -48.64
C LEU A 1071 9.30 -2.89 -49.43
N ASP A 1072 8.52 -3.75 -48.77
CA ASP A 1072 7.66 -4.76 -49.39
C ASP A 1072 6.57 -4.11 -50.26
N HIS A 1073 6.19 -2.87 -49.94
CA HIS A 1073 5.25 -2.05 -50.71
C HIS A 1073 5.95 -1.09 -51.69
N GLY A 1074 7.26 -1.27 -51.96
CA GLY A 1074 8.00 -0.52 -52.95
C GLY A 1074 8.49 0.87 -52.50
N ALA A 1075 8.64 1.08 -51.19
CA ALA A 1075 9.21 2.31 -50.65
C ALA A 1075 10.67 2.51 -51.09
N LYS A 1076 11.04 3.77 -51.31
CA LYS A 1076 12.37 4.22 -51.72
C LYS A 1076 12.80 5.35 -50.80
N CYS A 1077 14.10 5.47 -50.55
CA CYS A 1077 14.65 6.63 -49.87
C CYS A 1077 14.67 7.83 -50.83
N SER A 1078 14.54 9.05 -50.29
CA SER A 1078 14.65 10.29 -51.06
C SER A 1078 16.08 10.57 -51.54
N GLY A 1079 17.09 9.97 -50.89
CA GLY A 1079 18.50 10.31 -51.07
C GLY A 1079 18.95 11.59 -50.34
N GLN A 1080 18.06 12.21 -49.56
CA GLN A 1080 18.43 13.34 -48.71
C GLN A 1080 19.28 12.92 -47.50
N LYS A 1081 20.03 13.88 -46.94
CA LYS A 1081 20.82 13.67 -45.73
C LYS A 1081 19.89 13.67 -44.51
N LEU A 1082 19.85 12.57 -43.77
CA LEU A 1082 19.13 12.46 -42.49
C LEU A 1082 19.90 13.22 -41.38
N ASN A 1083 19.23 13.60 -40.29
CA ASN A 1083 19.77 14.45 -39.21
C ASN A 1083 21.14 13.97 -38.67
N GLU A 1084 22.03 14.93 -38.31
CA GLU A 1084 23.48 14.71 -38.14
C GLU A 1084 23.92 13.78 -36.99
N ASP A 1085 23.01 13.41 -36.08
CA ASP A 1085 23.29 12.68 -34.84
C ASP A 1085 22.61 11.30 -34.71
N HIS A 1086 21.87 10.84 -35.73
CA HIS A 1086 20.87 9.76 -35.53
C HIS A 1086 20.89 8.58 -36.52
N LEU A 1087 21.74 8.54 -37.54
CA LEU A 1087 21.98 7.31 -38.30
C LEU A 1087 23.46 6.95 -38.41
N THR A 1088 23.84 5.82 -37.81
CA THR A 1088 25.19 5.26 -37.86
C THR A 1088 25.26 3.98 -38.69
N ILE A 1089 26.47 3.61 -39.16
CA ILE A 1089 26.74 2.31 -39.81
C ILE A 1089 26.27 1.13 -38.94
N ARG A 1090 26.26 1.30 -37.61
CA ARG A 1090 25.81 0.28 -36.65
C ARG A 1090 24.31 0.01 -36.73
N GLU A 1091 23.48 0.99 -37.07
CA GLU A 1091 22.02 0.77 -37.20
C GLU A 1091 21.68 0.00 -38.47
N PHE A 1092 22.34 0.31 -39.59
CA PHE A 1092 22.24 -0.49 -40.82
C PHE A 1092 22.74 -1.93 -40.62
N ALA A 1093 23.78 -2.13 -39.81
CA ALA A 1093 24.25 -3.47 -39.43
C ALA A 1093 23.21 -4.20 -38.57
N THR A 1094 22.61 -3.52 -37.59
CA THR A 1094 21.53 -4.07 -36.74
C THR A 1094 20.32 -4.49 -37.58
N LEU A 1095 19.87 -3.68 -38.54
CA LEU A 1095 18.75 -4.05 -39.42
C LEU A 1095 19.05 -5.31 -40.24
N ARG A 1096 20.31 -5.49 -40.70
CA ARG A 1096 20.74 -6.72 -41.38
C ARG A 1096 20.78 -7.93 -40.44
N GLU A 1097 21.24 -7.75 -39.20
CA GLU A 1097 21.21 -8.81 -38.17
C GLU A 1097 19.78 -9.28 -37.89
N LEU A 1098 18.80 -8.38 -37.98
CA LEU A 1098 17.37 -8.67 -37.86
C LEU A 1098 16.72 -9.17 -39.17
N GLY A 1099 17.50 -9.41 -40.22
CA GLY A 1099 17.05 -10.02 -41.47
C GLY A 1099 16.51 -9.04 -42.52
N VAL A 1100 16.63 -7.72 -42.31
CA VAL A 1100 16.30 -6.72 -43.33
C VAL A 1100 17.53 -6.47 -44.20
N ASP A 1101 17.55 -6.98 -45.43
CA ASP A 1101 18.64 -6.71 -46.39
C ASP A 1101 18.54 -5.29 -46.96
N VAL A 1102 19.05 -4.34 -46.19
CA VAL A 1102 18.88 -2.90 -46.45
C VAL A 1102 19.68 -2.42 -47.68
N ASP A 1103 20.81 -3.05 -47.99
CA ASP A 1103 21.69 -2.63 -49.10
C ASP A 1103 21.09 -2.91 -50.48
N ASN A 1104 20.41 -4.06 -50.63
CA ASN A 1104 19.84 -4.47 -51.92
C ASN A 1104 18.43 -3.90 -52.15
N ARG A 1105 17.72 -3.55 -51.07
CA ARG A 1105 16.31 -3.13 -51.13
C ARG A 1105 16.12 -1.61 -51.09
N ILE A 1106 17.10 -0.85 -50.59
CA ILE A 1106 17.03 0.62 -50.60
C ILE A 1106 17.63 1.20 -51.87
N THR A 1107 16.79 1.84 -52.70
CA THR A 1107 17.26 2.70 -53.78
C THR A 1107 17.53 4.12 -53.26
N ASN A 1108 18.67 4.72 -53.65
CA ASN A 1108 19.17 6.03 -53.16
C ASN A 1108 19.35 6.08 -51.62
N PRO A 1109 20.24 5.26 -51.04
CA PRO A 1109 20.44 5.22 -49.59
C PRO A 1109 20.86 6.59 -49.03
N PRO A 1110 20.47 6.92 -47.79
CA PRO A 1110 20.87 8.17 -47.15
C PRO A 1110 22.40 8.28 -47.02
N VAL A 1111 22.94 9.49 -47.16
CA VAL A 1111 24.38 9.74 -47.00
C VAL A 1111 24.78 9.60 -45.53
N LEU A 1112 25.47 8.51 -45.17
CA LEU A 1112 25.97 8.21 -43.82
C LEU A 1112 27.21 9.04 -43.45
N ARG A 1113 27.39 9.39 -42.18
CA ARG A 1113 28.57 10.13 -41.70
C ARG A 1113 29.84 9.24 -41.76
N SER A 1114 30.93 9.78 -42.29
CA SER A 1114 32.27 9.22 -42.16
C SER A 1114 32.88 9.57 -40.80
N GLY A 1115 32.95 8.60 -39.88
CA GLY A 1115 33.55 8.78 -38.56
C GLY A 1115 34.34 7.55 -38.12
N SER A 1116 35.67 7.71 -38.08
CA SER A 1116 36.75 6.76 -37.68
C SER A 1116 37.36 5.85 -38.78
N PRO A 1117 38.69 5.65 -38.78
CA PRO A 1117 39.47 5.10 -39.90
C PRO A 1117 39.42 3.56 -39.97
N THR A 1118 38.23 2.99 -40.11
CA THR A 1118 38.04 1.56 -40.44
C THR A 1118 37.10 1.35 -41.63
N GLN A 1119 36.91 2.39 -42.46
CA GLN A 1119 36.03 2.35 -43.65
C GLN A 1119 36.73 1.85 -44.93
N GLN A 1120 37.17 0.59 -44.97
CA GLN A 1120 37.57 -0.04 -46.25
C GLN A 1120 37.02 -1.44 -46.53
N HIS A 1121 36.09 -1.98 -45.72
CA HIS A 1121 35.62 -3.37 -45.94
C HIS A 1121 34.13 -3.62 -46.09
N VAL A 1122 33.25 -2.61 -46.20
CA VAL A 1122 31.79 -2.88 -46.25
C VAL A 1122 31.12 -2.54 -47.59
N ILE A 1123 31.80 -1.90 -48.55
CA ILE A 1123 31.17 -1.52 -49.85
C ILE A 1123 31.55 -2.46 -51.01
N ALA A 1124 32.32 -3.54 -50.79
CA ALA A 1124 32.67 -4.46 -51.88
C ALA A 1124 32.86 -5.90 -51.42
N ASN A 1125 31.79 -6.63 -51.14
CA ASN A 1125 31.80 -8.08 -51.35
C ASN A 1125 30.38 -8.69 -51.47
N PRO A 1126 29.92 -9.09 -52.67
CA PRO A 1126 28.68 -9.85 -52.83
C PRO A 1126 28.75 -11.29 -52.30
N ASN A 1127 29.93 -11.77 -51.85
CA ASN A 1127 30.21 -13.19 -51.66
C ASN A 1127 30.89 -13.56 -50.32
N SER A 1128 30.60 -12.87 -49.21
CA SER A 1128 30.99 -13.38 -47.89
C SER A 1128 29.84 -14.18 -47.27
N SER A 1129 29.77 -15.46 -47.62
CA SER A 1129 28.99 -16.44 -46.88
C SER A 1129 29.60 -16.64 -45.49
N MET A 1130 29.09 -15.95 -44.48
CA MET A 1130 29.20 -16.42 -43.09
C MET A 1130 27.90 -17.12 -42.74
N ALA A 1131 28.05 -18.38 -42.32
CA ALA A 1131 26.99 -19.33 -42.09
C ALA A 1131 25.87 -18.77 -41.19
N VAL A 1132 24.76 -18.40 -41.81
CA VAL A 1132 23.45 -18.34 -41.19
C VAL A 1132 23.13 -19.76 -40.73
N ARG A 1133 23.44 -20.06 -39.46
CA ARG A 1133 22.86 -21.22 -38.80
C ARG A 1133 21.36 -21.03 -38.83
N SER A 1134 20.71 -21.93 -39.55
CA SER A 1134 19.27 -22.07 -39.67
C SER A 1134 18.58 -22.07 -38.30
N LEU A 1135 18.20 -20.90 -37.81
CA LEU A 1135 16.98 -20.78 -37.03
C LEU A 1135 15.84 -20.84 -38.05
N ARG A 1136 15.39 -22.08 -38.31
CA ARG A 1136 14.04 -22.28 -38.84
C ARG A 1136 13.09 -21.63 -37.83
N PHE A 1137 12.70 -20.39 -38.08
CA PHE A 1137 11.48 -19.81 -37.52
C PHE A 1137 10.31 -20.62 -38.08
N ARG A 1138 10.06 -21.78 -37.48
CA ARG A 1138 8.76 -22.42 -37.55
C ARG A 1138 7.78 -21.42 -36.97
N HIS A 1139 6.76 -21.07 -37.75
CA HIS A 1139 5.43 -20.64 -37.32
C HIS A 1139 5.22 -20.62 -35.79
N THR A 1140 5.67 -19.54 -35.15
CA THR A 1140 5.22 -19.09 -33.82
C THR A 1140 5.20 -17.57 -33.83
N PHE A 1141 4.53 -17.00 -34.84
CA PHE A 1141 3.73 -15.82 -34.54
C PHE A 1141 2.57 -16.34 -33.69
N LEU A 1142 2.52 -15.92 -32.43
CA LEU A 1142 1.28 -15.93 -31.67
C LEU A 1142 0.21 -15.23 -32.53
N PRO A 1143 -0.96 -15.82 -32.77
CA PRO A 1143 -2.12 -15.01 -33.08
C PRO A 1143 -2.43 -14.21 -31.82
N ILE A 1144 -2.00 -12.96 -31.79
CA ILE A 1144 -2.68 -11.92 -31.00
C ILE A 1144 -3.84 -11.46 -31.88
N VAL A 1145 -4.80 -12.37 -32.12
CA VAL A 1145 -6.10 -12.10 -32.74
C VAL A 1145 -7.04 -13.24 -32.30
N GLU A 1146 -7.74 -13.02 -31.20
CA GLU A 1146 -9.20 -13.15 -31.06
C GLU A 1146 -9.65 -12.34 -29.84
#